data_AF-A0A0E3UIY1-F1
#
_entry.id   AF-A0A0E3UIY1-F1
#
_cell.length_a   1.000
_cell.length_b   1.000
_cell.length_c   1.000
_cell.angle_alpha   90.00
_cell.angle_beta   90.00
_cell.angle_gamma   90.00
#
_symmetry.space_group_name_H-M   'P 1'
#
loop_
_entity.id
_entity.type
_entity.pdbx_description
1 polymer ?
#
loop_
_entity_poly.entity_id
_entity_poly.type
_entity_poly.pdbx_seq_one_letter_code
_entity_poly.pdbx_strand_id
1 'polypeptide(L)'
;MHSDHFWTSQDGQILSVRRKDPRTLALTLAFWPRHPGEWAFLQTHASSLHFTERSTLARIGIEMMPHGTPHVDGRRLILEADAFLFDESFPHAAYWSQLLRPGVPVGRLFYAPASAKLTSTEIWEAVQTHRLKLPASISIDRHGRVFLTPHALTYTLNPRLTRPAFERMVSGDSGRSFLDKVQIRHEASPITIAPRTGILTSCSMYLKEHYVRLNPGEGNFGIHTSAVLLDPIKTFGTNVMLEIYNHGEQPVVNPMVSLEIYRAPAPDELPAKTRTRARVQDITATRALYECLDARPVDTAAPAARPRTRVSVRGQSSVMANPSVFLDAESFAALRAKPAARKLDQICGHRTMIQALDAAPAGSDTLVVDYFPNLLEHVEILTRLAKTPVKRLIFRRPSRTHGFFFSSNAHARLDTLDALGIKVYWFNPELGDLYLHTYKKSHGFFLREEICKRFQESTILAFYGSAVGLDAAQTKRISSLIDKLSGFIGPNVGVLTGGGGGVMRLATEQAREKGALTGACFLELEAQPPEIGVDFFNTFQETSRHFRQKWFEVADFCIFNTGGVGTLEEIGIELCNLKLGIRPRVPYVFMDRAYFSPLRDQLARMVDEKRAPAWMLDYVLFTDDPDEVLQFYRRKLQVL
;
A
#
# COMPACT_ATOMS: atom_id res chain seq x y z
N MET A 1 -23.35 -0.36 -0.79
CA MET A 1 -22.64 0.23 -1.95
C MET A 1 -23.61 1.20 -2.59
N HIS A 2 -23.22 2.47 -2.76
CA HIS A 2 -24.07 3.52 -3.32
C HIS A 2 -23.83 3.65 -4.82
N SER A 3 -24.90 3.80 -5.60
CA SER A 3 -24.87 4.00 -7.06
C SER A 3 -24.22 5.32 -7.48
N ASP A 4 -24.00 6.25 -6.56
CA ASP A 4 -23.35 7.53 -6.85
C ASP A 4 -21.84 7.50 -6.61
N HIS A 5 -21.30 6.38 -6.13
CA HIS A 5 -19.90 6.26 -5.74
C HIS A 5 -19.09 5.48 -6.76
N PHE A 6 -17.84 5.90 -6.96
CA PHE A 6 -16.87 5.14 -7.74
C PHE A 6 -16.65 3.77 -7.10
N TRP A 7 -16.53 2.71 -7.89
CA TRP A 7 -16.33 1.36 -7.38
C TRP A 7 -15.34 0.58 -8.24
N THR A 8 -14.59 -0.33 -7.64
CA THR A 8 -13.67 -1.24 -8.33
C THR A 8 -13.76 -2.67 -7.77
N SER A 9 -13.63 -3.67 -8.64
CA SER A 9 -13.55 -5.09 -8.29
C SER A 9 -12.14 -5.50 -7.81
N GLN A 10 -12.01 -6.74 -7.35
CA GLN A 10 -10.74 -7.47 -7.37
C GLN A 10 -10.34 -7.82 -8.81
N ASP A 11 -9.09 -8.23 -9.01
CA ASP A 11 -8.63 -8.66 -10.34
C ASP A 11 -9.47 -9.86 -10.81
N GLY A 12 -10.00 -9.77 -12.04
CA GLY A 12 -10.57 -10.91 -12.75
C GLY A 12 -9.49 -11.81 -13.32
N GLN A 13 -9.91 -12.95 -13.84
CA GLN A 13 -9.01 -13.96 -14.41
C GLN A 13 -9.43 -14.38 -15.81
N ILE A 14 -8.46 -14.83 -16.61
CA ILE A 14 -8.75 -15.55 -17.86
C ILE A 14 -9.47 -16.85 -17.53
N LEU A 15 -10.63 -17.08 -18.14
CA LEU A 15 -11.36 -18.34 -18.07
C LEU A 15 -11.03 -19.24 -19.27
N SER A 16 -10.99 -18.67 -20.48
CA SER A 16 -10.71 -19.40 -21.70
C SER A 16 -9.84 -18.56 -22.65
N VAL A 17 -9.05 -19.26 -23.46
CA VAL A 17 -8.18 -18.66 -24.48
C VAL A 17 -8.40 -19.42 -25.78
N ARG A 18 -8.69 -18.70 -26.86
CA ARG A 18 -8.82 -19.26 -28.20
C ARG A 18 -8.01 -18.43 -29.18
N ARG A 19 -7.23 -19.09 -30.04
CA ARG A 19 -6.51 -18.37 -31.10
C ARG A 19 -7.50 -17.92 -32.17
N LYS A 20 -7.57 -16.61 -32.42
CA LYS A 20 -8.43 -16.03 -33.47
C LYS A 20 -7.66 -15.97 -34.80
N ASP A 21 -6.42 -15.52 -34.73
CA ASP A 21 -5.50 -15.42 -35.88
C ASP A 21 -4.02 -15.51 -35.40
N PRO A 22 -3.00 -15.35 -36.27
CA PRO A 22 -1.61 -15.43 -35.85
C PRO A 22 -1.18 -14.43 -34.77
N ARG A 23 -1.83 -13.26 -34.69
CA ARG A 23 -1.49 -12.10 -33.85
C ARG A 23 -2.51 -11.84 -32.73
N THR A 24 -3.68 -12.47 -32.77
CA THR A 24 -4.78 -12.20 -31.83
C THR A 24 -5.26 -13.45 -31.10
N LEU A 25 -5.46 -13.31 -29.79
CA LEU A 25 -6.14 -14.29 -28.94
C LEU A 25 -7.51 -13.75 -28.50
N ALA A 26 -8.56 -14.54 -28.69
CA ALA A 26 -9.86 -14.28 -28.08
C ALA A 26 -9.86 -14.83 -26.64
N LEU A 27 -10.22 -14.00 -25.68
CA LEU A 27 -10.23 -14.28 -24.26
C LEU A 27 -11.64 -14.17 -23.70
N THR A 28 -12.01 -15.12 -22.84
CA THR A 28 -13.16 -14.99 -21.94
C THR A 28 -12.62 -14.63 -20.55
N LEU A 29 -12.97 -13.46 -20.03
CA LEU A 29 -12.54 -12.96 -18.72
C LEU A 29 -13.64 -13.16 -17.68
N ALA A 30 -13.29 -13.52 -16.45
CA ALA A 30 -14.24 -13.77 -15.37
C ALA A 30 -13.94 -12.93 -14.12
N PHE A 31 -14.99 -12.43 -13.47
CA PHE A 31 -14.91 -11.58 -12.27
C PHE A 31 -15.89 -12.06 -11.21
N TRP A 32 -15.43 -12.18 -9.96
CA TRP A 32 -16.22 -12.70 -8.84
C TRP A 32 -16.50 -11.63 -7.78
N PRO A 33 -17.70 -11.62 -7.17
CA PRO A 33 -18.02 -10.75 -6.06
C PRO A 33 -17.30 -11.19 -4.77
N ARG A 34 -16.81 -10.22 -4.00
CA ARG A 34 -16.23 -10.38 -2.66
C ARG A 34 -17.26 -10.85 -1.63
N HIS A 35 -18.49 -10.36 -1.74
CA HIS A 35 -19.59 -10.67 -0.81
C HIS A 35 -20.96 -10.50 -1.46
N PRO A 36 -22.05 -11.05 -0.87
CA PRO A 36 -23.40 -10.99 -1.46
C PRO A 36 -23.91 -9.57 -1.78
N GLY A 37 -23.63 -8.59 -0.92
CA GLY A 37 -24.02 -7.20 -1.18
C GLY A 37 -23.34 -6.57 -2.40
N GLU A 38 -22.12 -7.00 -2.74
CA GLU A 38 -21.44 -6.57 -3.96
C GLU A 38 -22.01 -7.28 -5.18
N TRP A 39 -22.39 -8.54 -5.03
CA TRP A 39 -23.04 -9.28 -6.11
C TRP A 39 -24.33 -8.58 -6.58
N ALA A 40 -25.16 -8.13 -5.63
CA ALA A 40 -26.36 -7.36 -5.95
C ALA A 40 -26.03 -6.07 -6.74
N PHE A 41 -25.00 -5.33 -6.31
CA PHE A 41 -24.52 -4.14 -7.02
C PHE A 41 -24.07 -4.46 -8.46
N LEU A 42 -23.27 -5.52 -8.62
CA LEU A 42 -22.76 -5.96 -9.92
C LEU A 42 -23.87 -6.35 -10.90
N GLN A 43 -24.90 -7.04 -10.41
CA GLN A 43 -26.04 -7.44 -11.25
C GLN A 43 -26.82 -6.21 -11.78
N THR A 44 -27.01 -5.19 -10.94
CA THR A 44 -27.74 -3.98 -11.32
C THR A 44 -26.94 -3.09 -12.29
N HIS A 45 -25.61 -3.06 -12.18
CA HIS A 45 -24.77 -2.10 -12.93
C HIS A 45 -23.95 -2.73 -14.04
N ALA A 46 -24.17 -4.01 -14.38
CA ALA A 46 -23.32 -4.78 -15.31
C ALA A 46 -23.03 -4.06 -16.65
N SER A 47 -24.05 -3.45 -17.26
CA SER A 47 -23.92 -2.70 -18.52
C SER A 47 -23.14 -1.38 -18.41
N SER A 48 -22.97 -0.87 -17.19
CA SER A 48 -22.24 0.38 -16.89
C SER A 48 -20.84 0.12 -16.33
N LEU A 49 -20.42 -1.14 -16.24
CA LEU A 49 -19.08 -1.51 -15.79
C LEU A 49 -18.09 -1.34 -16.94
N HIS A 50 -16.96 -0.74 -16.61
CA HIS A 50 -15.82 -0.60 -17.50
C HIS A 50 -14.72 -1.58 -17.09
N PHE A 51 -13.94 -2.02 -18.08
CA PHE A 51 -12.75 -2.83 -17.85
C PHE A 51 -11.49 -1.95 -17.82
N THR A 52 -10.58 -2.28 -16.91
CA THR A 52 -9.21 -1.78 -16.92
C THR A 52 -8.25 -2.96 -16.88
N GLU A 53 -7.38 -3.04 -17.86
CA GLU A 53 -6.30 -4.03 -17.89
C GLU A 53 -5.31 -3.79 -16.74
N ARG A 54 -4.62 -4.85 -16.29
CA ARG A 54 -3.44 -4.71 -15.44
C ARG A 54 -2.33 -4.03 -16.22
N SER A 55 -1.93 -2.83 -15.78
CA SER A 55 -0.74 -2.13 -16.31
C SER A 55 0.52 -3.01 -16.39
N THR A 56 0.67 -4.05 -15.56
CA THR A 56 1.77 -5.03 -15.71
C THR A 56 1.78 -5.74 -17.06
N LEU A 57 0.61 -6.05 -17.64
CA LEU A 57 0.46 -6.67 -18.96
C LEU A 57 0.72 -5.64 -20.08
N ALA A 58 0.13 -4.45 -19.98
CA ALA A 58 0.39 -3.33 -20.88
C ALA A 58 1.89 -2.95 -20.95
N ARG A 59 2.59 -2.93 -19.81
CA ARG A 59 4.03 -2.65 -19.72
C ARG A 59 4.93 -3.74 -20.32
N ILE A 60 4.39 -4.89 -20.65
CA ILE A 60 5.09 -5.94 -21.42
C ILE A 60 4.50 -6.07 -22.83
N GLY A 61 3.87 -5.01 -23.34
CA GLY A 61 3.44 -4.92 -24.74
C GLY A 61 2.13 -5.65 -25.06
N ILE A 62 1.42 -6.20 -24.07
CA ILE A 62 0.13 -6.89 -24.27
C ILE A 62 -1.00 -5.87 -24.10
N GLU A 63 -1.91 -5.81 -25.06
CA GLU A 63 -3.14 -5.02 -24.99
C GLU A 63 -4.34 -5.97 -24.97
N MET A 64 -5.33 -5.70 -24.11
CA MET A 64 -6.61 -6.42 -24.06
C MET A 64 -7.79 -5.51 -24.41
N MET A 65 -8.31 -5.63 -25.62
CA MET A 65 -9.48 -4.90 -26.10
C MET A 65 -10.79 -5.60 -25.72
N PRO A 66 -11.61 -5.03 -24.81
CA PRO A 66 -12.88 -5.64 -24.41
C PRO A 66 -13.95 -5.50 -25.50
N HIS A 67 -14.79 -6.53 -25.64
CA HIS A 67 -15.96 -6.56 -26.51
C HIS A 67 -17.24 -6.36 -25.72
N GLY A 68 -17.94 -5.25 -25.97
CA GLY A 68 -19.21 -4.95 -25.32
C GLY A 68 -19.07 -4.75 -23.81
N THR A 69 -20.13 -5.10 -23.07
CA THR A 69 -20.22 -4.92 -21.62
C THR A 69 -20.22 -6.27 -20.89
N PRO A 70 -19.73 -6.32 -19.64
CA PRO A 70 -19.81 -7.55 -18.85
C PRO A 70 -21.24 -8.05 -18.70
N HIS A 71 -21.44 -9.37 -18.72
CA HIS A 71 -22.73 -10.03 -18.52
C HIS A 71 -22.67 -11.11 -17.44
N VAL A 72 -23.83 -11.46 -16.88
CA VAL A 72 -23.94 -12.42 -15.77
C VAL A 72 -23.83 -13.86 -16.29
N ASP A 73 -23.00 -14.66 -15.63
CA ASP A 73 -22.92 -16.12 -15.81
C ASP A 73 -22.82 -16.78 -14.43
N GLY A 74 -23.90 -17.40 -13.95
CA GLY A 74 -23.96 -17.95 -12.60
C GLY A 74 -23.71 -16.88 -11.52
N ARG A 75 -22.65 -17.06 -10.69
CA ARG A 75 -22.26 -16.12 -9.62
C ARG A 75 -20.99 -15.32 -9.97
N ARG A 76 -20.81 -15.00 -11.24
CA ARG A 76 -19.71 -14.19 -11.77
C ARG A 76 -20.17 -13.33 -12.94
N LEU A 77 -19.36 -12.35 -13.30
CA LEU A 77 -19.47 -11.62 -14.55
C LEU A 77 -18.46 -12.14 -15.57
N ILE A 78 -18.87 -12.17 -16.83
CA ILE A 78 -18.04 -12.53 -17.97
C ILE A 78 -17.89 -11.34 -18.91
N LEU A 79 -16.67 -11.14 -19.42
CA LEU A 79 -16.36 -10.15 -20.46
C LEU A 79 -15.48 -10.81 -21.53
N GLU A 80 -15.88 -10.69 -22.79
CA GLU A 80 -15.04 -11.14 -23.91
C GLU A 80 -14.03 -10.04 -24.26
N ALA A 81 -12.81 -10.42 -24.65
CA ALA A 81 -11.79 -9.47 -25.08
C ALA A 81 -10.85 -10.09 -26.13
N ASP A 82 -10.29 -9.27 -27.02
CA ASP A 82 -9.19 -9.66 -27.89
C ASP A 82 -7.87 -9.18 -27.27
N ALA A 83 -6.89 -10.09 -27.14
CA ALA A 83 -5.54 -9.76 -26.73
C ALA A 83 -4.56 -9.85 -27.91
N PHE A 84 -3.63 -8.90 -27.99
CA PHE A 84 -2.57 -8.85 -29.00
C PHE A 84 -1.35 -8.08 -28.49
N LEU A 85 -0.24 -8.12 -29.23
CA LEU A 85 0.93 -7.29 -28.94
C LEU A 85 0.84 -5.94 -29.65
N PHE A 86 0.96 -4.86 -28.87
CA PHE A 86 1.08 -3.50 -29.41
C PHE A 86 2.54 -3.01 -29.42
N ASP A 87 3.41 -3.64 -28.65
CA ASP A 87 4.87 -3.44 -28.67
C ASP A 87 5.58 -4.81 -28.71
N GLU A 88 6.35 -5.07 -29.75
CA GLU A 88 7.11 -6.32 -29.93
C GLU A 88 8.60 -6.18 -29.51
N SER A 89 9.01 -5.01 -29.01
CA SER A 89 10.42 -4.71 -28.74
C SER A 89 11.00 -5.41 -27.50
N PHE A 90 10.14 -6.05 -26.69
CA PHE A 90 10.57 -6.67 -25.44
C PHE A 90 11.15 -8.08 -25.62
N PRO A 91 12.03 -8.53 -24.70
CA PRO A 91 12.62 -9.86 -24.77
C PRO A 91 11.57 -10.96 -24.75
N HIS A 92 11.73 -11.97 -25.61
CA HIS A 92 10.80 -13.09 -25.73
C HIS A 92 9.37 -12.69 -26.15
N ALA A 93 9.18 -11.59 -26.88
CA ALA A 93 7.87 -11.19 -27.39
C ALA A 93 7.11 -12.32 -28.11
N ALA A 94 7.80 -13.16 -28.88
CA ALA A 94 7.19 -14.33 -29.54
C ALA A 94 6.51 -15.34 -28.58
N TYR A 95 6.81 -15.28 -27.28
CA TYR A 95 6.23 -16.14 -26.24
C TYR A 95 4.96 -15.56 -25.59
N TRP A 96 4.51 -14.36 -26.00
CA TRP A 96 3.40 -13.65 -25.35
C TRP A 96 2.10 -14.48 -25.29
N SER A 97 1.79 -15.20 -26.37
CA SER A 97 0.55 -15.96 -26.49
C SER A 97 0.47 -17.11 -25.48
N GLN A 98 1.62 -17.69 -25.12
CA GLN A 98 1.72 -18.77 -24.13
C GLN A 98 1.70 -18.25 -22.69
N LEU A 99 1.95 -16.96 -22.47
CA LEU A 99 1.81 -16.33 -21.15
C LEU A 99 0.34 -16.25 -20.73
N LEU A 100 -0.57 -16.06 -21.69
CA LEU A 100 -2.00 -15.94 -21.44
C LEU A 100 -2.65 -17.32 -21.36
N ARG A 101 -3.03 -17.72 -20.15
CA ARG A 101 -3.64 -19.02 -19.85
C ARG A 101 -4.75 -18.87 -18.79
N PRO A 102 -5.67 -19.84 -18.69
CA PRO A 102 -6.69 -19.82 -17.65
C PRO A 102 -6.10 -19.61 -16.25
N GLY A 103 -6.74 -18.77 -15.45
CA GLY A 103 -6.32 -18.37 -14.11
C GLY A 103 -5.40 -17.15 -14.05
N VAL A 104 -4.84 -16.69 -15.17
CA VAL A 104 -4.02 -15.46 -15.20
C VAL A 104 -4.87 -14.25 -14.82
N PRO A 105 -4.43 -13.42 -13.86
CA PRO A 105 -5.12 -12.18 -13.52
C PRO A 105 -4.96 -11.13 -14.61
N VAL A 106 -6.07 -10.51 -15.04
CA VAL A 106 -6.12 -9.64 -16.24
C VAL A 106 -6.35 -8.17 -15.99
N GLY A 107 -7.00 -7.81 -14.90
CA GLY A 107 -7.52 -6.44 -14.74
C GLY A 107 -8.71 -6.40 -13.81
N ARG A 108 -9.30 -5.22 -13.66
CA ARG A 108 -10.46 -5.00 -12.80
C ARG A 108 -11.65 -4.52 -13.62
N LEU A 109 -12.85 -4.75 -13.09
CA LEU A 109 -14.02 -3.97 -13.45
C LEU A 109 -14.10 -2.75 -12.54
N PHE A 110 -14.61 -1.65 -13.08
CA PHE A 110 -14.90 -0.46 -12.30
C PHE A 110 -16.18 0.22 -12.77
N TYR A 111 -16.80 0.94 -11.85
CA TYR A 111 -17.97 1.76 -12.10
C TYR A 111 -17.61 3.22 -11.81
N ALA A 112 -17.82 4.08 -12.81
CA ALA A 112 -17.42 5.49 -12.79
C ALA A 112 -18.64 6.38 -13.09
N PRO A 113 -19.53 6.62 -12.11
CA PRO A 113 -20.75 7.36 -12.34
C PRO A 113 -20.45 8.83 -12.68
N ALA A 114 -21.28 9.42 -13.54
CA ALA A 114 -21.16 10.82 -13.92
C ALA A 114 -21.27 11.78 -12.71
N SER A 115 -22.04 11.41 -11.69
CA SER A 115 -22.19 12.17 -10.44
C SER A 115 -20.88 12.26 -9.62
N ALA A 116 -19.95 11.32 -9.80
CA ALA A 116 -18.65 11.34 -9.16
C ALA A 116 -17.57 12.06 -9.98
N LYS A 117 -17.82 12.37 -11.26
CA LYS A 117 -16.85 13.07 -12.13
C LYS A 117 -16.71 14.53 -11.69
N LEU A 118 -15.46 14.99 -11.55
CA LEU A 118 -15.19 16.38 -11.20
C LEU A 118 -15.34 17.30 -12.41
N THR A 119 -15.89 18.48 -12.14
CA THR A 119 -15.93 19.62 -13.06
C THR A 119 -14.56 20.30 -13.16
N SER A 120 -14.36 21.15 -14.18
CA SER A 120 -13.13 21.92 -14.34
C SER A 120 -12.82 22.80 -13.12
N THR A 121 -13.85 23.41 -12.52
CA THR A 121 -13.73 24.22 -11.30
C THR A 121 -13.25 23.37 -10.11
N GLU A 122 -13.88 22.22 -9.87
CA GLU A 122 -13.49 21.35 -8.75
C GLU A 122 -12.07 20.78 -8.93
N ILE A 123 -11.67 20.43 -10.17
CA ILE A 123 -10.31 19.98 -10.47
C ILE A 123 -9.31 21.09 -10.15
N TRP A 124 -9.59 22.31 -10.61
CA TRP A 124 -8.70 23.45 -10.38
C TRP A 124 -8.58 23.79 -8.89
N GLU A 125 -9.69 23.78 -8.15
CA GLU A 125 -9.71 23.96 -6.70
C GLU A 125 -8.89 22.87 -5.99
N ALA A 126 -9.04 21.61 -6.40
CA ALA A 126 -8.27 20.49 -5.82
C ALA A 126 -6.76 20.63 -6.05
N VAL A 127 -6.34 21.15 -7.21
CA VAL A 127 -4.93 21.47 -7.50
C VAL A 127 -4.44 22.62 -6.63
N GLN A 128 -5.19 23.73 -6.57
CA GLN A 128 -4.83 24.90 -5.77
C GLN A 128 -4.75 24.62 -4.26
N THR A 129 -5.62 23.74 -3.76
CA THR A 129 -5.65 23.30 -2.36
C THR A 129 -4.76 22.08 -2.08
N HIS A 130 -3.97 21.65 -3.08
CA HIS A 130 -3.08 20.50 -3.01
C HIS A 130 -3.77 19.19 -2.61
N ARG A 131 -5.09 19.06 -2.83
CA ARG A 131 -5.85 17.81 -2.70
C ARG A 131 -5.68 16.89 -3.91
N LEU A 132 -5.07 17.41 -4.96
CA LEU A 132 -4.65 16.69 -6.15
C LEU A 132 -3.36 17.35 -6.66
N LYS A 133 -2.37 16.55 -7.09
CA LYS A 133 -1.23 17.08 -7.85
C LYS A 133 -1.18 16.44 -9.22
N LEU A 134 -1.24 17.28 -10.23
CA LEU A 134 -1.18 16.90 -11.64
C LEU A 134 0.16 17.33 -12.24
N PRO A 135 0.56 16.78 -13.40
CA PRO A 135 1.74 17.25 -14.12
C PRO A 135 1.72 18.77 -14.36
N ALA A 136 2.89 19.39 -14.44
CA ALA A 136 3.04 20.82 -14.73
C ALA A 136 2.52 21.22 -16.13
N SER A 137 2.36 20.25 -17.03
CA SER A 137 2.02 20.43 -18.44
C SER A 137 0.53 20.25 -18.77
N ILE A 138 -0.37 20.53 -17.82
CA ILE A 138 -1.80 20.24 -18.02
C ILE A 138 -2.58 21.37 -18.70
N SER A 139 -3.69 20.98 -19.34
CA SER A 139 -4.79 21.85 -19.73
C SER A 139 -6.12 21.22 -19.30
N ILE A 140 -7.05 22.02 -18.78
CA ILE A 140 -8.38 21.54 -18.35
C ILE A 140 -9.44 22.14 -19.27
N ASP A 141 -10.24 21.32 -19.93
CA ASP A 141 -11.32 21.80 -20.80
C ASP A 141 -12.60 22.14 -20.02
N ARG A 142 -13.57 22.73 -20.71
CA ARG A 142 -14.89 23.08 -20.15
C ARG A 142 -15.72 21.88 -19.68
N HIS A 143 -15.34 20.66 -20.05
CA HIS A 143 -16.03 19.42 -19.72
C HIS A 143 -15.34 18.64 -18.58
N GLY A 144 -14.34 19.25 -17.93
CA GLY A 144 -13.56 18.64 -16.84
C GLY A 144 -12.63 17.53 -17.33
N ARG A 145 -12.23 17.52 -18.61
CA ARG A 145 -11.18 16.64 -19.11
C ARG A 145 -9.84 17.34 -18.94
N VAL A 146 -8.86 16.61 -18.44
CA VAL A 146 -7.48 17.09 -18.30
C VAL A 146 -6.65 16.49 -19.41
N PHE A 147 -5.90 17.32 -20.10
CA PHE A 147 -4.92 16.93 -21.10
C PHE A 147 -3.54 17.14 -20.51
N LEU A 148 -2.64 16.16 -20.65
CA LEU A 148 -1.27 16.25 -20.16
C LEU A 148 -0.27 15.81 -21.22
N THR A 149 0.91 16.42 -21.20
CA THR A 149 2.06 15.88 -21.92
C THR A 149 2.86 14.97 -20.97
N PRO A 150 3.24 13.76 -21.39
CA PRO A 150 4.14 12.90 -20.62
C PRO A 150 5.51 13.54 -20.38
N HIS A 151 6.28 12.94 -19.47
CA HIS A 151 7.71 13.21 -19.37
C HIS A 151 8.39 12.87 -20.69
N ALA A 152 9.44 13.63 -21.06
CA ALA A 152 10.31 13.39 -22.22
C ALA A 152 11.20 12.14 -22.05
N LEU A 153 10.56 11.00 -21.79
CA LEU A 153 11.17 9.74 -21.39
C LEU A 153 10.44 8.57 -22.03
N THR A 154 11.21 7.54 -22.36
CA THR A 154 10.69 6.25 -22.79
C THR A 154 11.28 5.15 -21.94
N TYR A 155 10.56 4.04 -21.84
CA TYR A 155 11.01 2.88 -21.07
C TYR A 155 11.04 1.63 -21.93
N THR A 156 12.14 0.89 -21.86
CA THR A 156 12.26 -0.46 -22.40
C THR A 156 12.51 -1.46 -21.28
N LEU A 157 12.41 -2.76 -21.57
CA LEU A 157 12.75 -3.80 -20.61
C LEU A 157 14.22 -4.21 -20.73
N ASN A 158 14.82 -4.62 -19.61
CA ASN A 158 16.16 -5.17 -19.62
C ASN A 158 16.26 -6.38 -20.56
N PRO A 159 17.15 -6.36 -21.57
CA PRO A 159 17.25 -7.42 -22.57
C PRO A 159 17.65 -8.79 -22.02
N ARG A 160 18.14 -8.84 -20.77
CA ARG A 160 18.54 -10.08 -20.08
C ARG A 160 17.40 -10.77 -19.33
N LEU A 161 16.18 -10.22 -19.38
CA LEU A 161 15.03 -10.87 -18.74
C LEU A 161 14.73 -12.21 -19.40
N THR A 162 14.61 -13.25 -18.58
CA THR A 162 14.32 -14.61 -19.01
C THR A 162 12.82 -14.87 -19.05
N ARG A 163 12.37 -15.88 -19.80
CA ARG A 163 10.94 -16.28 -19.86
C ARG A 163 10.27 -16.44 -18.49
N PRO A 164 10.87 -17.09 -17.47
CA PRO A 164 10.26 -17.18 -16.14
C PRO A 164 10.00 -15.83 -15.47
N ALA A 165 10.74 -14.77 -15.84
CA ALA A 165 10.48 -13.43 -15.34
C ALA A 165 9.10 -12.92 -15.82
N PHE A 166 8.78 -13.13 -17.10
CA PHE A 166 7.48 -12.77 -17.68
C PHE A 166 6.35 -13.62 -17.11
N GLU A 167 6.57 -14.93 -16.90
CA GLU A 167 5.58 -15.79 -16.26
C GLU A 167 5.18 -15.29 -14.87
N ARG A 168 6.16 -14.87 -14.05
CA ARG A 168 5.92 -14.28 -12.72
C ARG A 168 5.20 -12.93 -12.80
N MET A 169 5.46 -12.12 -13.82
CA MET A 169 4.75 -10.85 -14.02
C MET A 169 3.27 -11.09 -14.32
N VAL A 170 3.02 -12.02 -15.24
CA VAL A 170 1.67 -12.34 -15.73
C VAL A 170 0.86 -13.06 -14.64
N SER A 171 1.45 -14.01 -13.90
CA SER A 171 0.78 -14.70 -12.79
C SER A 171 0.38 -13.79 -11.63
N GLY A 172 1.04 -12.64 -11.48
CA GLY A 172 0.86 -11.74 -10.35
C GLY A 172 1.88 -11.90 -9.23
N ASP A 173 2.79 -12.88 -9.31
CA ASP A 173 3.86 -13.08 -8.32
C ASP A 173 4.87 -11.94 -8.28
N SER A 174 5.07 -11.26 -9.42
CA SER A 174 5.98 -10.14 -9.58
C SER A 174 5.30 -8.97 -10.28
N GLY A 175 4.56 -8.16 -9.51
CA GLY A 175 3.79 -7.03 -10.03
C GLY A 175 4.63 -5.81 -10.46
N ARG A 176 4.01 -4.63 -10.40
CA ARG A 176 4.61 -3.34 -10.84
C ARG A 176 5.98 -3.05 -10.23
N SER A 177 6.18 -3.37 -8.95
CA SER A 177 7.45 -3.14 -8.25
C SER A 177 8.62 -3.96 -8.82
N PHE A 178 8.36 -5.08 -9.48
CA PHE A 178 9.40 -5.81 -10.20
C PHE A 178 9.72 -5.13 -11.54
N LEU A 179 8.69 -4.72 -12.28
CA LEU A 179 8.85 -3.98 -13.54
C LEU A 179 9.63 -2.67 -13.34
N ASP A 180 9.39 -1.95 -12.24
CA ASP A 180 10.11 -0.71 -11.91
C ASP A 180 11.63 -0.93 -11.74
N LYS A 181 12.07 -2.14 -11.36
CA LYS A 181 13.48 -2.52 -11.20
C LYS A 181 14.16 -2.92 -12.52
N VAL A 182 13.37 -3.40 -13.48
CA VAL A 182 13.89 -3.99 -14.72
C VAL A 182 13.60 -3.14 -15.96
N GLN A 183 12.80 -2.08 -15.81
CA GLN A 183 12.62 -1.07 -16.85
C GLN A 183 13.82 -0.13 -16.93
N ILE A 184 14.34 0.01 -18.13
CA ILE A 184 15.43 0.90 -18.48
C ILE A 184 14.81 2.19 -19.00
N ARG A 185 15.14 3.30 -18.35
CA ARG A 185 14.71 4.64 -18.73
C ARG A 185 15.67 5.24 -19.77
N HIS A 186 15.10 5.82 -20.81
CA HIS A 186 15.81 6.57 -21.86
C HIS A 186 15.24 7.98 -21.95
N GLU A 187 16.10 8.96 -22.23
CA GLU A 187 15.64 10.31 -22.57
C GLU A 187 15.15 10.33 -24.02
N ALA A 188 14.01 10.99 -24.25
CA ALA A 188 13.41 11.08 -25.56
C ALA A 188 12.70 12.44 -25.72
N SER A 189 13.28 13.31 -26.54
CA SER A 189 12.69 14.59 -26.91
C SER A 189 13.01 14.88 -28.38
N PRO A 190 12.01 14.89 -29.30
CA PRO A 190 10.60 14.59 -29.07
C PRO A 190 10.35 13.09 -28.79
N ILE A 191 9.17 12.78 -28.23
CA ILE A 191 8.68 11.39 -28.14
C ILE A 191 7.98 11.07 -29.46
N THR A 192 8.34 9.97 -30.12
CA THR A 192 7.74 9.56 -31.40
C THR A 192 7.21 8.13 -31.31
N ILE A 193 5.97 7.91 -31.75
CA ILE A 193 5.33 6.59 -31.81
C ILE A 193 5.03 6.28 -33.27
N ALA A 194 5.66 5.23 -33.82
CA ALA A 194 5.45 4.82 -35.20
C ALA A 194 4.01 4.28 -35.41
N PRO A 195 3.51 4.26 -36.65
CA PRO A 195 2.24 3.61 -36.98
C PRO A 195 2.17 2.18 -36.44
N ARG A 196 1.02 1.80 -35.86
CA ARG A 196 0.78 0.45 -35.34
C ARG A 196 1.81 -0.03 -34.30
N THR A 197 2.39 0.89 -33.51
CA THR A 197 3.34 0.56 -32.44
C THR A 197 3.01 1.24 -31.12
N GLY A 198 3.57 0.69 -30.04
CA GLY A 198 3.44 1.16 -28.68
C GLY A 198 4.65 1.88 -28.13
N ILE A 199 4.44 2.64 -27.06
CA ILE A 199 5.51 3.13 -26.21
C ILE A 199 5.10 3.15 -24.74
N LEU A 200 6.08 2.98 -23.87
CA LEU A 200 5.95 3.23 -22.44
C LEU A 200 6.59 4.58 -22.13
N THR A 201 5.81 5.46 -21.53
CA THR A 201 6.30 6.72 -20.96
C THR A 201 5.73 6.89 -19.55
N SER A 202 5.90 8.05 -18.94
CA SER A 202 5.46 8.29 -17.57
C SER A 202 5.03 9.72 -17.37
N CYS A 203 4.26 9.97 -16.31
CA CYS A 203 4.06 11.29 -15.75
C CYS A 203 4.14 11.24 -14.22
N SER A 204 4.14 12.41 -13.59
CA SER A 204 4.08 12.52 -12.14
C SER A 204 2.68 12.95 -11.71
N MET A 205 2.08 12.20 -10.78
CA MET A 205 0.74 12.48 -10.30
C MET A 205 0.56 11.98 -8.87
N TYR A 206 -0.07 12.81 -8.03
CA TYR A 206 -0.47 12.44 -6.68
C TYR A 206 -1.98 12.57 -6.57
N LEU A 207 -2.65 11.43 -6.64
CA LEU A 207 -4.10 11.33 -6.75
C LEU A 207 -4.83 11.64 -5.45
N LYS A 208 -4.24 11.27 -4.31
CA LYS A 208 -4.77 11.46 -2.96
C LYS A 208 -6.17 10.88 -2.76
N GLU A 209 -7.23 11.68 -2.93
CA GLU A 209 -8.63 11.28 -2.73
C GLU A 209 -9.39 11.13 -4.07
N HIS A 210 -8.67 10.94 -5.18
CA HIS A 210 -9.24 10.94 -6.52
C HIS A 210 -8.89 9.67 -7.30
N TYR A 211 -9.85 9.15 -8.06
CA TYR A 211 -9.60 8.18 -9.12
C TYR A 211 -9.37 8.93 -10.43
N VAL A 212 -8.50 8.38 -11.27
CA VAL A 212 -8.26 8.91 -12.62
C VAL A 212 -8.53 7.82 -13.64
N ARG A 213 -9.33 8.18 -14.65
CA ARG A 213 -9.58 7.35 -15.82
C ARG A 213 -8.86 7.98 -17.01
N LEU A 214 -7.85 7.29 -17.51
CA LEU A 214 -7.18 7.63 -18.77
C LEU A 214 -8.11 7.27 -19.93
N ASN A 215 -8.09 8.07 -21.00
CA ASN A 215 -8.99 7.86 -22.14
C ASN A 215 -8.39 6.87 -23.15
N PRO A 216 -9.10 5.79 -23.51
CA PRO A 216 -8.71 4.86 -24.57
C PRO A 216 -9.26 5.24 -25.97
N GLY A 217 -9.90 6.40 -26.17
CA GLY A 217 -10.63 6.75 -27.41
C GLY A 217 -10.35 8.14 -28.01
N GLU A 218 -10.97 8.40 -29.17
CA GLU A 218 -10.75 9.48 -30.18
C GLU A 218 -9.83 10.63 -29.76
N GLY A 219 -8.52 10.33 -29.72
CA GLY A 219 -7.46 11.29 -29.50
C GLY A 219 -6.50 11.25 -30.67
N ASN A 220 -6.50 12.30 -31.50
CA ASN A 220 -5.53 12.47 -32.61
C ASN A 220 -4.06 12.50 -32.12
N PHE A 221 -3.84 12.53 -30.81
CA PHE A 221 -2.54 12.78 -30.18
C PHE A 221 -2.06 11.63 -29.27
N GLY A 222 -2.67 10.44 -29.36
CA GLY A 222 -2.22 9.23 -28.65
C GLY A 222 -3.34 8.56 -27.85
N ILE A 223 -3.48 7.25 -28.00
CA ILE A 223 -4.51 6.45 -27.33
C ILE A 223 -3.84 5.63 -26.23
N HIS A 224 -4.33 5.77 -24.99
CA HIS A 224 -3.87 4.90 -23.91
C HIS A 224 -4.41 3.48 -24.13
N THR A 225 -3.59 2.49 -23.80
CA THR A 225 -4.01 1.07 -23.70
C THR A 225 -5.21 0.90 -22.76
N SER A 226 -5.81 -0.29 -22.75
CA SER A 226 -6.92 -0.62 -21.84
C SER A 226 -6.54 -0.58 -20.34
N ALA A 227 -5.28 -0.33 -19.98
CA ALA A 227 -4.83 -0.07 -18.60
C ALA A 227 -5.22 1.34 -18.10
N VAL A 228 -6.51 1.67 -18.09
CA VAL A 228 -7.00 3.04 -17.98
C VAL A 228 -7.23 3.57 -16.56
N LEU A 229 -7.26 2.73 -15.54
CA LEU A 229 -7.64 3.17 -14.18
C LEU A 229 -6.43 3.37 -13.27
N LEU A 230 -6.30 4.61 -12.77
CA LEU A 230 -5.39 4.96 -11.69
C LEU A 230 -6.16 5.09 -10.38
N ASP A 231 -5.68 4.38 -9.36
CA ASP A 231 -6.31 4.23 -8.06
C ASP A 231 -5.49 5.01 -7.01
N PRO A 232 -6.10 5.85 -6.17
CA PRO A 232 -5.37 6.70 -5.22
C PRO A 232 -4.52 5.93 -4.20
N ILE A 233 -4.87 4.68 -3.90
CA ILE A 233 -4.15 3.84 -2.94
C ILE A 233 -2.97 3.13 -3.63
N LYS A 234 -3.14 2.74 -4.90
CA LYS A 234 -2.16 1.90 -5.63
C LYS A 234 -1.29 2.68 -6.62
N THR A 235 -1.66 3.91 -6.97
CA THR A 235 -1.00 4.71 -7.99
C THR A 235 -0.73 6.11 -7.44
N PHE A 236 0.53 6.37 -7.10
CA PHE A 236 0.99 7.66 -6.62
C PHE A 236 2.48 7.83 -6.94
N GLY A 237 2.92 9.06 -7.19
CA GLY A 237 4.34 9.41 -7.28
C GLY A 237 4.79 9.90 -8.66
N THR A 238 6.10 9.78 -8.90
CA THR A 238 6.78 10.34 -10.08
C THR A 238 6.85 9.43 -11.29
N ASN A 239 6.36 8.20 -11.16
CA ASN A 239 6.50 7.17 -12.19
C ASN A 239 5.17 6.49 -12.49
N VAL A 240 4.13 7.32 -12.65
CA VAL A 240 2.84 6.84 -13.16
C VAL A 240 3.05 6.51 -14.64
N MET A 241 3.10 5.21 -14.93
CA MET A 241 3.32 4.73 -16.30
C MET A 241 2.12 5.08 -17.17
N LEU A 242 2.43 5.47 -18.41
CA LEU A 242 1.48 5.71 -19.48
C LEU A 242 1.85 4.77 -20.61
N GLU A 243 0.96 3.84 -20.91
CA GLU A 243 1.12 2.86 -21.97
C GLU A 243 0.30 3.35 -23.17
N ILE A 244 0.98 3.85 -24.21
CA ILE A 244 0.35 4.53 -25.35
C ILE A 244 0.52 3.69 -26.60
N TYR A 245 -0.58 3.42 -27.30
CA TYR A 245 -0.60 2.67 -28.55
C TYR A 245 -1.10 3.56 -29.70
N ASN A 246 -0.33 3.61 -30.79
CA ASN A 246 -0.73 4.28 -32.02
C ASN A 246 -1.46 3.31 -32.96
N HIS A 247 -2.78 3.38 -32.99
CA HIS A 247 -3.62 2.60 -33.92
C HIS A 247 -3.61 3.13 -35.37
N GLY A 248 -3.01 4.30 -35.61
CA GLY A 248 -3.04 4.96 -36.91
C GLY A 248 -1.98 4.46 -37.88
N GLU A 249 -2.07 4.96 -39.11
CA GLU A 249 -1.11 4.74 -40.21
C GLU A 249 -0.03 5.83 -40.27
N GLN A 250 -0.12 6.86 -39.43
CA GLN A 250 0.82 7.99 -39.37
C GLN A 250 1.48 8.05 -37.99
N PRO A 251 2.73 8.53 -37.89
CA PRO A 251 3.41 8.64 -36.62
C PRO A 251 2.75 9.68 -35.70
N VAL A 252 2.75 9.42 -34.39
CA VAL A 252 2.39 10.39 -33.35
C VAL A 252 3.67 11.01 -32.79
N VAL A 253 3.75 12.33 -32.77
CA VAL A 253 4.88 13.08 -32.22
C VAL A 253 4.41 13.87 -31.01
N ASN A 254 5.12 13.73 -29.89
CA ASN A 254 4.80 14.29 -28.58
C ASN A 254 3.35 13.99 -28.16
N PRO A 255 3.07 12.72 -27.82
CA PRO A 255 1.71 12.31 -27.53
C PRO A 255 1.15 13.08 -26.34
N MET A 256 -0.16 13.32 -26.36
CA MET A 256 -0.91 13.95 -25.30
C MET A 256 -1.97 12.97 -24.81
N VAL A 257 -2.04 12.78 -23.50
CA VAL A 257 -3.02 11.87 -22.87
C VAL A 257 -4.13 12.70 -22.25
N SER A 258 -5.37 12.35 -22.56
CA SER A 258 -6.54 12.93 -21.88
C SER A 258 -7.03 12.02 -20.77
N LEU A 259 -7.51 12.61 -19.67
CA LEU A 259 -8.03 11.90 -18.52
C LEU A 259 -9.25 12.59 -17.91
N GLU A 260 -10.04 11.80 -17.20
CA GLU A 260 -11.18 12.24 -16.40
C GLU A 260 -10.88 11.92 -14.93
N ILE A 261 -11.24 12.86 -14.04
CA ILE A 261 -11.00 12.72 -12.62
C ILE A 261 -12.32 12.47 -11.92
N TYR A 262 -12.32 11.53 -10.98
CA TYR A 262 -13.49 11.14 -10.20
C TYR A 262 -13.18 11.23 -8.71
N ARG A 263 -14.16 11.68 -7.95
CA ARG A 263 -14.11 11.69 -6.49
C ARG A 263 -14.03 10.26 -5.98
N ALA A 264 -13.06 9.96 -5.10
CA ALA A 264 -13.10 8.70 -4.38
C ALA A 264 -14.33 8.66 -3.47
N PRO A 265 -14.94 7.49 -3.23
CA PRO A 265 -16.04 7.39 -2.30
C PRO A 265 -15.66 8.03 -0.97
N ALA A 266 -16.55 8.86 -0.43
CA ALA A 266 -16.43 9.28 0.95
C ALA A 266 -16.26 8.01 1.80
N PRO A 267 -15.34 7.98 2.78
CA PRO A 267 -15.27 6.84 3.68
C PRO A 267 -16.68 6.59 4.24
N ASP A 268 -17.10 5.31 4.30
CA ASP A 268 -18.42 4.91 4.86
C ASP A 268 -18.84 5.89 5.95
N GLU A 269 -19.99 6.53 5.74
CA GLU A 269 -20.55 7.72 6.39
C GLU A 269 -20.81 7.56 7.90
N LEU A 270 -20.07 6.71 8.60
CA LEU A 270 -19.90 6.83 10.04
C LEU A 270 -18.89 7.95 10.27
N PRO A 271 -19.32 9.12 10.80
CA PRO A 271 -18.41 10.21 11.11
C PRO A 271 -17.21 9.71 11.91
N ALA A 272 -16.04 10.34 11.77
CA ALA A 272 -14.85 9.99 12.57
C ALA A 272 -15.20 9.91 14.08
N LYS A 273 -16.09 10.79 14.56
CA LYS A 273 -16.66 10.76 15.92
C LYS A 273 -17.34 9.43 16.27
N THR A 274 -18.09 8.84 15.34
CA THR A 274 -18.77 7.55 15.52
C THR A 274 -17.77 6.39 15.50
N ARG A 275 -16.72 6.44 14.66
CA ARG A 275 -15.64 5.45 14.69
C ARG A 275 -14.83 5.52 15.98
N THR A 276 -14.51 6.72 16.44
CA THR A 276 -13.88 6.94 17.75
C THR A 276 -14.77 6.40 18.88
N ARG A 277 -16.08 6.65 18.84
CA ARG A 277 -17.02 6.07 19.81
C ARG A 277 -17.05 4.53 19.75
N ALA A 278 -17.10 3.96 18.54
CA ALA A 278 -17.05 2.51 18.34
C ALA A 278 -15.74 1.91 18.87
N ARG A 279 -14.60 2.58 18.65
CA ARG A 279 -13.31 2.18 19.21
C ARG A 279 -13.29 2.24 20.74
N VAL A 280 -13.81 3.31 21.35
CA VAL A 280 -13.92 3.41 22.83
C VAL A 280 -14.76 2.27 23.40
N GLN A 281 -15.84 1.92 22.71
CA GLN A 281 -16.66 0.76 23.05
C GLN A 281 -15.90 -0.56 22.88
N ASP A 282 -15.10 -0.71 21.82
CA ASP A 282 -14.27 -1.89 21.59
C ASP A 282 -13.16 -2.04 22.63
N ILE A 283 -12.54 -0.94 23.04
CA ILE A 283 -11.57 -0.90 24.14
C ILE A 283 -12.25 -1.37 25.43
N THR A 284 -13.45 -0.87 25.72
CA THR A 284 -14.19 -1.23 26.93
C THR A 284 -14.53 -2.72 26.94
N ALA A 285 -15.08 -3.23 25.84
CA ALA A 285 -15.40 -4.65 25.69
C ALA A 285 -14.14 -5.55 25.80
N THR A 286 -13.07 -5.16 25.12
CA THR A 286 -11.80 -5.89 25.11
C THR A 286 -11.14 -5.89 26.49
N ARG A 287 -11.17 -4.76 27.21
CA ARG A 287 -10.68 -4.67 28.59
C ARG A 287 -11.46 -5.60 29.52
N ALA A 288 -12.78 -5.58 29.44
CA ALA A 288 -13.63 -6.47 30.23
C ALA A 288 -13.32 -7.97 29.95
N LEU A 289 -13.09 -8.33 28.69
CA LEU A 289 -12.67 -9.69 28.32
C LEU A 289 -11.30 -10.06 28.92
N TYR A 290 -10.33 -9.15 28.94
CA TYR A 290 -9.06 -9.40 29.59
C TYR A 290 -9.17 -9.47 31.11
N GLU A 291 -9.99 -8.63 31.74
CA GLU A 291 -10.31 -8.74 33.17
C GLU A 291 -10.96 -10.10 33.49
N CYS A 292 -11.84 -10.60 32.61
CA CYS A 292 -12.42 -11.95 32.72
C CYS A 292 -11.35 -13.05 32.64
N LEU A 293 -10.45 -12.96 31.65
CA LEU A 293 -9.34 -13.89 31.46
C LEU A 293 -8.39 -13.90 32.67
N ASP A 294 -8.13 -12.73 33.27
CA ASP A 294 -7.25 -12.59 34.43
C ASP A 294 -7.93 -13.08 35.72
N ALA A 295 -9.23 -12.81 35.90
CA ALA A 295 -10.00 -13.19 37.09
C ALA A 295 -10.38 -14.68 37.15
N ARG A 296 -10.34 -15.40 36.02
CA ARG A 296 -10.67 -16.82 35.93
C ARG A 296 -9.45 -17.64 35.54
N PRO A 297 -8.47 -17.82 36.46
CA PRO A 297 -7.31 -18.62 36.17
C PRO A 297 -7.74 -20.08 35.97
N VAL A 298 -7.47 -20.59 34.77
CA VAL A 298 -7.34 -22.02 34.40
C VAL A 298 -8.34 -22.96 35.07
N ASP A 299 -9.45 -23.28 34.38
CA ASP A 299 -10.27 -24.44 34.76
C ASP A 299 -9.44 -25.72 34.61
N THR A 300 -8.98 -26.28 35.74
CA THR A 300 -8.23 -27.54 35.79
C THR A 300 -9.11 -28.76 35.50
N ALA A 301 -10.43 -28.61 35.52
CA ALA A 301 -11.39 -29.65 35.15
C ALA A 301 -11.75 -29.63 33.64
N ALA A 302 -11.31 -28.61 32.89
CA ALA A 302 -11.55 -28.52 31.45
C ALA A 302 -10.87 -29.69 30.69
N PRO A 303 -11.53 -30.25 29.67
CA PRO A 303 -10.97 -31.34 28.89
C PRO A 303 -9.62 -30.95 28.27
N ALA A 304 -8.68 -31.90 28.25
CA ALA A 304 -7.34 -31.69 27.71
C ALA A 304 -7.40 -31.13 26.27
N ALA A 305 -6.55 -30.15 25.97
CA ALA A 305 -6.46 -29.56 24.64
C ALA A 305 -6.16 -30.65 23.59
N ARG A 306 -6.94 -30.69 22.51
CA ARG A 306 -6.80 -31.67 21.43
C ARG A 306 -6.25 -30.99 20.17
N PRO A 307 -4.92 -30.83 20.05
CA PRO A 307 -4.35 -30.24 18.86
C PRO A 307 -4.64 -31.12 17.63
N ARG A 308 -4.98 -30.49 16.50
CA ARG A 308 -5.08 -31.20 15.22
C ARG A 308 -3.69 -31.59 14.73
N THR A 309 -2.71 -30.73 14.99
CA THR A 309 -1.30 -30.98 14.69
C THR A 309 -0.58 -31.46 15.94
N ARG A 310 -0.25 -32.76 15.99
CA ARG A 310 0.52 -33.36 17.09
C ARG A 310 2.02 -33.08 16.93
N VAL A 311 2.40 -31.81 16.81
CA VAL A 311 3.77 -31.38 16.56
C VAL A 311 4.21 -30.38 17.63
N SER A 312 5.43 -30.54 18.14
CA SER A 312 6.12 -29.55 18.97
C SER A 312 7.45 -29.20 18.32
N VAL A 313 7.87 -27.94 18.41
CA VAL A 313 9.10 -27.44 17.78
C VAL A 313 9.83 -26.55 18.77
N ARG A 314 11.08 -26.90 19.11
CA ARG A 314 11.94 -26.11 20.02
C ARG A 314 11.24 -25.69 21.33
N GLY A 315 10.48 -26.61 21.94
CA GLY A 315 9.73 -26.36 23.17
C GLY A 315 8.42 -25.56 22.99
N GLN A 316 8.10 -25.10 21.78
CA GLN A 316 6.78 -24.54 21.48
C GLN A 316 5.79 -25.69 21.26
N SER A 317 4.56 -25.48 21.73
CA SER A 317 3.43 -26.37 21.50
C SER A 317 2.15 -25.54 21.33
N SER A 318 1.22 -26.05 20.54
CA SER A 318 -0.12 -25.45 20.44
C SER A 318 -0.97 -25.68 21.70
N VAL A 319 -0.57 -26.59 22.61
CA VAL A 319 -1.21 -26.79 23.92
C VAL A 319 -0.65 -25.91 25.03
N MET A 320 0.30 -25.01 24.71
CA MET A 320 0.85 -24.11 25.72
C MET A 320 -0.22 -23.13 26.23
N ALA A 321 -0.06 -22.66 27.47
CA ALA A 321 -1.01 -21.72 28.07
C ALA A 321 -1.00 -20.39 27.30
N ASN A 322 -2.15 -20.05 26.73
CA ASN A 322 -2.45 -18.77 26.11
C ASN A 322 -3.93 -18.49 26.38
N PRO A 323 -4.24 -17.79 27.49
CA PRO A 323 -5.61 -17.51 27.87
C PRO A 323 -6.39 -16.91 26.70
N SER A 324 -7.52 -17.53 26.35
CA SER A 324 -8.25 -17.21 25.12
C SER A 324 -9.77 -17.29 25.31
N VAL A 325 -10.49 -16.46 24.57
CA VAL A 325 -11.95 -16.48 24.44
C VAL A 325 -12.30 -16.43 22.95
N PHE A 326 -13.29 -17.21 22.54
CA PHE A 326 -13.87 -17.11 21.20
C PHE A 326 -15.36 -16.80 21.30
N LEU A 327 -15.79 -15.71 20.68
CA LEU A 327 -17.16 -15.24 20.70
C LEU A 327 -17.62 -14.76 19.33
N ASP A 328 -18.94 -14.75 19.15
CA ASP A 328 -19.60 -14.17 17.99
C ASP A 328 -19.68 -12.63 18.07
N ALA A 329 -20.01 -12.02 16.94
CA ALA A 329 -20.09 -10.57 16.81
C ALA A 329 -21.19 -9.94 17.67
N GLU A 330 -22.29 -10.64 17.95
CA GLU A 330 -23.40 -10.15 18.78
C GLU A 330 -23.00 -10.12 20.26
N SER A 331 -22.37 -11.19 20.74
CA SER A 331 -21.78 -11.30 22.07
C SER A 331 -20.73 -10.22 22.28
N PHE A 332 -19.87 -9.98 21.29
CA PHE A 332 -18.88 -8.89 21.35
C PHE A 332 -19.56 -7.51 21.36
N ALA A 333 -20.59 -7.30 20.55
CA ALA A 333 -21.36 -6.07 20.53
C ALA A 333 -22.17 -5.83 21.82
N ALA A 334 -22.64 -6.86 22.50
CA ALA A 334 -23.33 -6.75 23.78
C ALA A 334 -22.39 -6.20 24.87
N LEU A 335 -21.11 -6.58 24.84
CA LEU A 335 -20.08 -6.06 25.74
C LEU A 335 -19.79 -4.57 25.50
N ARG A 336 -19.95 -4.07 24.27
CA ARG A 336 -19.85 -2.64 23.94
C ARG A 336 -20.92 -1.79 24.65
N ALA A 337 -22.13 -2.33 24.83
CA ALA A 337 -23.29 -1.59 25.29
C ALA A 337 -23.35 -1.47 26.82
N LYS A 338 -23.08 -2.56 27.55
CA LYS A 338 -22.93 -2.61 29.01
C LYS A 338 -22.08 -3.84 29.39
N PRO A 339 -20.86 -3.68 29.92
CA PRO A 339 -20.11 -4.80 30.51
C PRO A 339 -20.78 -5.19 31.84
N ALA A 340 -21.83 -6.00 31.78
CA ALA A 340 -22.48 -6.53 32.98
C ALA A 340 -21.75 -7.79 33.45
N ALA A 341 -21.37 -7.83 34.73
CA ALA A 341 -20.67 -8.97 35.35
C ALA A 341 -21.33 -10.33 35.02
N ARG A 342 -22.67 -10.42 35.09
CA ARG A 342 -23.42 -11.65 34.78
C ARG A 342 -23.28 -12.18 33.34
N LYS A 343 -23.03 -11.33 32.34
CA LYS A 343 -22.78 -11.78 30.95
C LYS A 343 -21.34 -12.23 30.75
N LEU A 344 -20.39 -11.50 31.34
CA LEU A 344 -19.00 -11.96 31.43
C LEU A 344 -18.90 -13.28 32.19
N ASP A 345 -19.79 -13.50 33.16
CA ASP A 345 -19.77 -14.73 33.93
C ASP A 345 -20.11 -15.99 33.12
N GLN A 346 -20.82 -15.82 32.00
CA GLN A 346 -21.17 -16.88 31.06
C GLN A 346 -20.13 -17.05 29.94
N ILE A 347 -19.23 -16.09 29.78
CA ILE A 347 -18.12 -16.18 28.83
C ILE A 347 -16.97 -16.91 29.55
N CYS A 348 -16.76 -18.16 29.17
CA CYS A 348 -15.68 -18.97 29.73
C CYS A 348 -14.35 -18.63 29.05
N GLY A 349 -13.42 -18.06 29.81
CA GLY A 349 -12.01 -18.02 29.43
C GLY A 349 -11.43 -19.43 29.40
N HIS A 350 -10.64 -19.75 28.38
CA HIS A 350 -9.96 -21.04 28.28
C HIS A 350 -8.46 -20.87 28.48
N ARG A 351 -7.81 -21.85 29.11
CA ARG A 351 -6.35 -21.85 29.36
C ARG A 351 -5.53 -21.77 28.07
N THR A 352 -6.00 -22.45 27.03
CA THR A 352 -5.30 -22.57 25.74
C THR A 352 -6.20 -22.10 24.62
N MET A 353 -5.60 -21.61 23.54
CA MET A 353 -6.33 -21.18 22.36
C MET A 353 -7.09 -22.34 21.70
N ILE A 354 -6.54 -23.56 21.71
CA ILE A 354 -7.24 -24.75 21.17
C ILE A 354 -8.54 -24.99 21.90
N GLN A 355 -8.53 -24.94 23.24
CA GLN A 355 -9.75 -25.16 24.03
C GLN A 355 -10.81 -24.10 23.70
N ALA A 356 -10.42 -22.84 23.51
CA ALA A 356 -11.34 -21.79 23.07
C ALA A 356 -11.90 -22.06 21.65
N LEU A 357 -11.05 -22.53 20.72
CA LEU A 357 -11.45 -22.87 19.36
C LEU A 357 -12.40 -24.08 19.31
N ASP A 358 -12.18 -25.09 20.14
CA ASP A 358 -12.96 -26.32 20.18
C ASP A 358 -14.30 -26.13 20.93
N ALA A 359 -14.34 -25.24 21.93
CA ALA A 359 -15.55 -24.89 22.68
C ALA A 359 -16.36 -23.74 22.06
N ALA A 360 -15.92 -23.20 20.92
CA ALA A 360 -16.51 -22.01 20.31
C ALA A 360 -17.99 -22.24 19.94
N PRO A 361 -18.91 -21.36 20.38
CA PRO A 361 -20.30 -21.37 19.92
C PRO A 361 -20.39 -21.25 18.39
N ALA A 362 -21.45 -21.83 17.81
CA ALA A 362 -21.72 -21.69 16.38
C ALA A 362 -21.88 -20.21 16.00
N GLY A 363 -21.20 -19.77 14.94
CA GLY A 363 -21.20 -18.37 14.50
C GLY A 363 -20.11 -17.48 15.13
N SER A 364 -19.27 -18.03 16.01
CA SER A 364 -18.12 -17.29 16.57
C SER A 364 -17.14 -16.83 15.48
N ASP A 365 -16.71 -15.58 15.54
CA ASP A 365 -15.81 -14.97 14.54
C ASP A 365 -14.72 -14.04 15.12
N THR A 366 -14.79 -13.72 16.43
CA THR A 366 -13.82 -12.88 17.14
C THR A 366 -13.05 -13.70 18.18
N LEU A 367 -11.78 -13.99 17.89
CA LEU A 367 -10.86 -14.67 18.79
C LEU A 367 -10.05 -13.65 19.58
N VAL A 368 -10.13 -13.71 20.91
CA VAL A 368 -9.34 -12.88 21.84
C VAL A 368 -8.32 -13.76 22.53
N VAL A 369 -7.05 -13.39 22.49
CA VAL A 369 -5.92 -14.14 23.05
C VAL A 369 -5.02 -13.23 23.89
N ASP A 370 -4.29 -13.79 24.84
CA ASP A 370 -3.35 -13.02 25.66
C ASP A 370 -2.08 -12.66 24.86
N TYR A 371 -1.42 -13.67 24.29
CA TYR A 371 -0.23 -13.49 23.45
C TYR A 371 -0.55 -13.68 21.97
N PHE A 372 0.10 -12.91 21.11
CA PHE A 372 0.02 -13.11 19.67
C PHE A 372 0.37 -14.56 19.32
N PRO A 373 -0.46 -15.27 18.53
CA PRO A 373 -0.29 -16.70 18.29
C PRO A 373 1.11 -17.06 17.81
N ASN A 374 1.72 -18.04 18.48
CA ASN A 374 2.98 -18.63 18.03
C ASN A 374 2.77 -19.44 16.74
N LEU A 375 3.82 -20.06 16.20
CA LEU A 375 3.74 -20.84 14.97
C LEU A 375 2.70 -21.97 15.04
N LEU A 376 2.70 -22.76 16.12
CA LEU A 376 1.83 -23.93 16.25
C LEU A 376 0.39 -23.54 16.54
N GLU A 377 0.17 -22.50 17.36
CA GLU A 377 -1.14 -21.88 17.53
C GLU A 377 -1.68 -21.37 16.19
N HIS A 378 -0.86 -20.65 15.42
CA HIS A 378 -1.24 -20.17 14.09
C HIS A 378 -1.67 -21.33 13.16
N VAL A 379 -0.95 -22.46 13.15
CA VAL A 379 -1.36 -23.66 12.41
C VAL A 379 -2.72 -24.19 12.88
N GLU A 380 -3.02 -24.17 14.18
CA GLU A 380 -4.33 -24.58 14.69
C GLU A 380 -5.48 -23.65 14.25
N ILE A 381 -5.21 -22.35 14.08
CA ILE A 381 -6.17 -21.41 13.46
C ILE A 381 -6.42 -21.83 12.01
N LEU A 382 -5.36 -21.96 11.21
CA LEU A 382 -5.46 -22.27 9.77
C LEU A 382 -6.22 -23.58 9.51
N THR A 383 -5.91 -24.62 10.26
CA THR A 383 -6.54 -25.94 10.11
C THR A 383 -8.02 -25.96 10.50
N ARG A 384 -8.50 -24.94 11.22
CA ARG A 384 -9.90 -24.83 11.67
C ARG A 384 -10.74 -23.83 10.89
N LEU A 385 -10.17 -22.99 10.01
CA LEU A 385 -10.91 -21.92 9.31
C LEU A 385 -12.19 -22.39 8.61
N ALA A 386 -12.21 -23.60 8.05
CA ALA A 386 -13.39 -24.15 7.39
C ALA A 386 -14.58 -24.42 8.35
N LYS A 387 -14.31 -24.70 9.63
CA LYS A 387 -15.34 -24.99 10.64
C LYS A 387 -15.59 -23.79 11.57
N THR A 388 -14.54 -23.04 11.87
CA THR A 388 -14.58 -21.91 12.79
C THR A 388 -13.93 -20.70 12.10
N PRO A 389 -14.72 -19.89 11.37
CA PRO A 389 -14.19 -18.82 10.53
C PRO A 389 -13.78 -17.63 11.40
N VAL A 390 -12.54 -17.65 11.88
CA VAL A 390 -11.94 -16.49 12.57
C VAL A 390 -11.88 -15.33 11.58
N LYS A 391 -12.61 -14.24 11.86
CA LYS A 391 -12.57 -13.00 11.07
C LYS A 391 -11.81 -11.88 11.79
N ARG A 392 -11.77 -11.93 13.12
CA ARG A 392 -11.08 -10.97 13.97
C ARG A 392 -10.22 -11.70 15.00
N LEU A 393 -8.98 -11.26 15.14
CA LEU A 393 -8.05 -11.68 16.18
C LEU A 393 -7.68 -10.46 17.02
N ILE A 394 -7.83 -10.53 18.34
CA ILE A 394 -7.39 -9.48 19.28
C ILE A 394 -6.35 -10.08 20.22
N PHE A 395 -5.17 -9.48 20.32
CA PHE A 395 -4.13 -9.92 21.25
C PHE A 395 -3.68 -8.79 22.20
N ARG A 396 -3.18 -9.14 23.38
CA ARG A 396 -2.72 -8.19 24.40
C ARG A 396 -1.21 -7.95 24.34
N ARG A 397 -0.44 -9.01 24.14
CA ARG A 397 1.02 -9.02 24.19
C ARG A 397 1.61 -9.57 22.88
N PRO A 398 2.49 -8.84 22.19
CA PRO A 398 3.02 -9.30 20.90
C PRO A 398 4.05 -10.43 21.07
N SER A 399 4.72 -10.49 22.24
CA SER A 399 5.72 -11.51 22.55
C SER A 399 5.64 -11.97 24.00
N ARG A 400 6.07 -13.22 24.24
CA ARG A 400 6.23 -13.80 25.59
C ARG A 400 7.53 -13.40 26.26
N THR A 401 8.56 -13.07 25.47
CA THR A 401 9.93 -12.86 25.96
C THR A 401 10.51 -11.49 25.58
N HIS A 402 9.87 -10.76 24.66
CA HIS A 402 10.37 -9.48 24.13
C HIS A 402 9.38 -8.33 24.32
N GLY A 403 8.49 -8.44 25.32
CA GLY A 403 7.53 -7.38 25.66
C GLY A 403 6.76 -6.84 24.45
N PHE A 404 7.04 -5.59 24.08
CA PHE A 404 6.43 -4.80 23.01
C PHE A 404 6.88 -5.18 21.58
N PHE A 405 7.88 -6.05 21.42
CA PHE A 405 8.59 -6.25 20.14
C PHE A 405 8.27 -7.56 19.42
N PHE A 406 7.93 -7.46 18.14
CA PHE A 406 7.71 -8.61 17.24
C PHE A 406 9.00 -9.15 16.63
N SER A 407 9.07 -10.48 16.49
CA SER A 407 10.09 -11.15 15.68
C SER A 407 9.73 -11.11 14.18
N SER A 408 10.71 -11.27 13.29
CA SER A 408 10.47 -11.43 11.84
C SER A 408 9.47 -12.56 11.53
N ASN A 409 9.48 -13.66 12.29
CA ASN A 409 8.52 -14.75 12.12
C ASN A 409 7.10 -14.35 12.49
N ALA A 410 6.92 -13.44 13.46
CA ALA A 410 5.60 -12.93 13.82
C ALA A 410 5.04 -12.00 12.73
N HIS A 411 5.89 -11.17 12.12
CA HIS A 411 5.53 -10.39 10.94
C HIS A 411 5.02 -11.28 9.79
N ALA A 412 5.73 -12.37 9.48
CA ALA A 412 5.26 -13.33 8.46
C ALA A 412 3.89 -13.98 8.79
N ARG A 413 3.56 -14.12 10.08
CA ARG A 413 2.22 -14.58 10.50
C ARG A 413 1.18 -13.48 10.35
N LEU A 414 1.52 -12.21 10.62
CA LEU A 414 0.63 -11.08 10.33
C LEU A 414 0.33 -10.97 8.83
N ASP A 415 1.31 -11.21 7.96
CA ASP A 415 1.13 -11.27 6.50
C ASP A 415 0.14 -12.38 6.10
N THR A 416 0.32 -13.58 6.66
CA THR A 416 -0.59 -14.71 6.41
C THR A 416 -2.03 -14.40 6.85
N LEU A 417 -2.21 -13.79 8.03
CA LEU A 417 -3.54 -13.44 8.55
C LEU A 417 -4.23 -12.39 7.67
N ASP A 418 -3.48 -11.39 7.19
CA ASP A 418 -4.00 -10.37 6.27
C ASP A 418 -4.42 -10.97 4.92
N ALA A 419 -3.59 -11.86 4.36
CA ALA A 419 -3.90 -12.56 3.11
C ALA A 419 -5.18 -13.43 3.20
N LEU A 420 -5.52 -13.89 4.41
CA LEU A 420 -6.76 -14.63 4.70
C LEU A 420 -7.95 -13.71 5.01
N GLY A 421 -7.76 -12.39 5.04
CA GLY A 421 -8.78 -11.41 5.38
C GLY A 421 -9.12 -11.33 6.88
N ILE A 422 -8.24 -11.84 7.75
CA ILE A 422 -8.43 -11.82 9.21
C ILE A 422 -7.93 -10.49 9.76
N LYS A 423 -8.82 -9.68 10.33
CA LYS A 423 -8.45 -8.41 10.96
C LYS A 423 -7.74 -8.65 12.29
N VAL A 424 -6.50 -8.20 12.40
CA VAL A 424 -5.69 -8.34 13.63
C VAL A 424 -5.66 -7.03 14.40
N TYR A 425 -6.08 -7.09 15.66
CA TYR A 425 -6.05 -5.97 16.60
C TYR A 425 -5.07 -6.24 17.74
N TRP A 426 -4.35 -5.20 18.14
CA TRP A 426 -3.51 -5.17 19.32
C TRP A 426 -4.15 -4.28 20.37
N PHE A 427 -4.62 -4.87 21.47
CA PHE A 427 -4.95 -4.12 22.67
C PHE A 427 -3.68 -3.90 23.47
N ASN A 428 -3.20 -2.67 23.56
CA ASN A 428 -2.01 -2.35 24.35
C ASN A 428 -2.44 -1.81 25.72
N PRO A 429 -2.24 -2.55 26.82
CA PRO A 429 -2.64 -2.10 28.16
C PRO A 429 -1.88 -0.86 28.64
N GLU A 430 -0.62 -0.70 28.27
CA GLU A 430 0.23 0.43 28.67
C GLU A 430 -0.26 1.73 28.05
N LEU A 431 -0.74 1.67 26.81
CA LEU A 431 -1.33 2.82 26.10
C LEU A 431 -2.83 2.95 26.33
N GLY A 432 -3.47 1.91 26.85
CA GLY A 432 -4.90 1.85 27.07
C GLY A 432 -5.75 1.92 25.79
N ASP A 433 -5.19 1.54 24.64
CA ASP A 433 -5.81 1.72 23.32
C ASP A 433 -5.80 0.42 22.49
N LEU A 434 -6.58 0.40 21.41
CA LEU A 434 -6.76 -0.71 20.49
C LEU A 434 -6.33 -0.31 19.07
N TYR A 435 -5.35 -1.03 18.52
CA TYR A 435 -4.75 -0.73 17.22
C TYR A 435 -5.05 -1.83 16.21
N LEU A 436 -5.47 -1.46 15.00
CA LEU A 436 -5.68 -2.35 13.87
C LEU A 436 -4.41 -2.45 13.02
N HIS A 437 -4.00 -3.67 12.69
CA HIS A 437 -2.94 -3.91 11.73
C HIS A 437 -3.42 -3.58 10.30
N THR A 438 -2.77 -2.63 9.63
CA THR A 438 -3.17 -2.10 8.32
C THR A 438 -1.94 -1.95 7.42
N TYR A 439 -2.06 -2.36 6.15
CA TYR A 439 -0.96 -2.29 5.19
C TYR A 439 -0.94 -0.99 4.39
N LYS A 440 0.27 -0.50 4.15
CA LYS A 440 0.61 0.51 3.15
C LYS A 440 1.86 0.05 2.38
N LYS A 441 1.82 0.10 1.04
CA LYS A 441 2.90 -0.40 0.16
C LYS A 441 3.45 -1.78 0.59
N SER A 442 2.57 -2.72 0.90
CA SER A 442 2.93 -4.08 1.34
C SER A 442 3.66 -4.18 2.69
N HIS A 443 3.63 -3.14 3.53
CA HIS A 443 4.17 -3.19 4.89
C HIS A 443 3.08 -2.84 5.91
N GLY A 444 2.95 -3.68 6.93
CA GLY A 444 1.92 -3.58 7.96
C GLY A 444 2.30 -2.64 9.11
N PHE A 445 1.35 -1.85 9.58
CA PHE A 445 1.49 -0.96 10.74
C PHE A 445 0.28 -1.10 11.65
N PHE A 446 0.47 -0.85 12.94
CA PHE A 446 -0.59 -0.73 13.92
C PHE A 446 -1.00 0.74 14.04
N LEU A 447 -2.30 1.01 13.88
CA LEU A 447 -2.88 2.34 14.00
C LEU A 447 -4.35 2.25 14.43
N ARG A 448 -4.91 3.38 14.87
CA ARG A 448 -6.33 3.47 15.22
C ARG A 448 -7.20 3.34 13.96
N GLU A 449 -8.34 2.62 14.06
CA GLU A 449 -9.17 2.30 12.89
C GLU A 449 -9.72 3.56 12.18
N GLU A 450 -9.99 4.64 12.93
CA GLU A 450 -10.49 5.90 12.35
C GLU A 450 -9.50 6.60 11.41
N ILE A 451 -8.20 6.29 11.48
CA ILE A 451 -7.15 6.91 10.65
C ILE A 451 -6.61 6.00 9.54
N CYS A 452 -7.08 4.75 9.41
CA CYS A 452 -6.58 3.78 8.42
C CYS A 452 -6.60 4.32 6.98
N LYS A 453 -7.74 4.90 6.55
CA LYS A 453 -7.87 5.47 5.20
C LYS A 453 -6.89 6.63 4.99
N ARG A 454 -6.84 7.54 5.97
CA ARG A 454 -5.92 8.69 5.95
C ARG A 454 -4.46 8.25 5.84
N PHE A 455 -4.07 7.20 6.55
CA PHE A 455 -2.74 6.60 6.47
C PHE A 455 -2.45 6.03 5.07
N GLN A 456 -3.38 5.24 4.52
CA GLN A 456 -3.24 4.66 3.19
C GLN A 456 -3.06 5.72 2.09
N GLU A 457 -3.81 6.81 2.17
CA GLU A 457 -3.79 7.93 1.21
C GLU A 457 -2.66 8.94 1.47
N SER A 458 -2.02 8.88 2.64
CA SER A 458 -1.02 9.88 3.02
C SER A 458 0.28 9.76 2.24
N THR A 459 0.90 10.90 1.97
CA THR A 459 2.30 10.97 1.54
C THR A 459 3.20 10.93 2.78
N ILE A 460 4.13 9.99 2.82
CA ILE A 460 4.98 9.74 4.00
C ILE A 460 6.40 10.29 3.78
N LEU A 461 6.86 11.12 4.70
CA LEU A 461 8.21 11.65 4.77
C LEU A 461 9.01 10.88 5.82
N ALA A 462 10.07 10.18 5.40
CA ALA A 462 11.01 9.58 6.34
C ALA A 462 12.03 10.61 6.79
N PHE A 463 12.11 10.85 8.10
CA PHE A 463 13.12 11.70 8.72
C PHE A 463 14.14 10.85 9.46
N TYR A 464 15.38 10.89 8.98
CA TYR A 464 16.52 10.24 9.60
C TYR A 464 17.44 11.29 10.23
N GLY A 465 18.10 10.92 11.33
CA GLY A 465 19.07 11.80 11.98
C GLY A 465 19.43 11.31 13.39
N SER A 466 20.18 12.15 14.10
CA SER A 466 20.66 11.86 15.45
C SER A 466 19.54 11.60 16.46
N ALA A 467 19.76 10.64 17.35
CA ALA A 467 18.96 10.49 18.58
C ALA A 467 19.37 11.48 19.68
N VAL A 468 20.51 12.16 19.52
CA VAL A 468 21.03 13.18 20.44
C VAL A 468 20.42 14.53 20.12
N GLY A 469 20.38 15.43 21.12
CA GLY A 469 19.84 16.78 21.01
C GLY A 469 20.44 17.60 19.86
N LEU A 470 19.62 18.51 19.36
CA LEU A 470 19.94 19.42 18.26
C LEU A 470 20.22 20.81 18.80
N ASP A 471 21.05 21.58 18.09
CA ASP A 471 21.17 23.01 18.36
C ASP A 471 19.92 23.77 17.88
N ALA A 472 19.82 25.05 18.28
CA ALA A 472 18.67 25.89 17.95
C ALA A 472 18.54 26.16 16.43
N ALA A 473 19.66 26.23 15.70
CA ALA A 473 19.66 26.47 14.27
C ALA A 473 19.18 25.23 13.51
N GLN A 474 19.65 24.05 13.87
CA GLN A 474 19.20 22.75 13.36
C GLN A 474 17.70 22.56 13.62
N THR A 475 17.26 22.84 14.84
CA THR A 475 15.84 22.77 15.21
C THR A 475 14.99 23.66 14.31
N LYS A 476 15.37 24.94 14.16
CA LYS A 476 14.67 25.89 13.28
C LYS A 476 14.63 25.43 11.83
N ARG A 477 15.73 24.88 11.30
CA ARG A 477 15.80 24.35 9.93
C ARG A 477 14.84 23.19 9.72
N ILE A 478 14.82 22.21 10.64
CA ILE A 478 13.93 21.04 10.54
C ILE A 478 12.46 21.46 10.66
N SER A 479 12.11 22.32 11.62
CA SER A 479 10.76 22.86 11.76
C SER A 479 10.30 23.58 10.48
N SER A 480 11.14 24.45 9.92
CA SER A 480 10.83 25.18 8.69
C SER A 480 10.68 24.25 7.49
N LEU A 481 11.49 23.20 7.40
CA LEU A 481 11.39 22.18 6.36
C LEU A 481 10.07 21.41 6.43
N ILE A 482 9.68 20.95 7.62
CA ILE A 482 8.42 20.24 7.82
C ILE A 482 7.23 21.11 7.45
N ASP A 483 7.24 22.39 7.85
CA ASP A 483 6.19 23.35 7.49
C ASP A 483 6.07 23.52 5.98
N LYS A 484 7.19 23.81 5.31
CA LYS A 484 7.23 24.00 3.85
C LYS A 484 6.82 22.75 3.08
N LEU A 485 7.34 21.57 3.44
CA LEU A 485 6.99 20.31 2.78
C LEU A 485 5.52 19.95 3.02
N SER A 486 5.01 20.16 4.23
CA SER A 486 3.59 19.93 4.53
C SER A 486 2.69 20.86 3.70
N GLY A 487 3.07 22.13 3.57
CA GLY A 487 2.38 23.10 2.72
C GLY A 487 2.40 22.69 1.24
N PHE A 488 3.56 22.30 0.71
CA PHE A 488 3.69 21.88 -0.69
C PHE A 488 2.93 20.61 -1.00
N ILE A 489 3.03 19.60 -0.13
CA ILE A 489 2.36 18.32 -0.36
C ILE A 489 0.85 18.49 -0.18
N GLY A 490 0.40 19.28 0.79
CA GLY A 490 -1.01 19.54 1.08
C GLY A 490 -1.57 18.66 2.19
N PRO A 491 -2.90 18.45 2.24
CA PRO A 491 -3.51 17.61 3.27
C PRO A 491 -3.08 16.16 3.14
N ASN A 492 -3.09 15.43 4.26
CA ASN A 492 -2.69 14.02 4.39
C ASN A 492 -1.20 13.77 4.16
N VAL A 493 -0.36 14.45 4.95
CA VAL A 493 1.05 14.10 5.12
C VAL A 493 1.21 13.22 6.36
N GLY A 494 2.18 12.31 6.32
CA GLY A 494 2.70 11.65 7.51
C GLY A 494 4.22 11.75 7.60
N VAL A 495 4.75 11.67 8.81
CA VAL A 495 6.18 11.60 9.11
C VAL A 495 6.48 10.26 9.73
N LEU A 496 7.48 9.55 9.20
CA LEU A 496 7.97 8.28 9.71
C LEU A 496 9.40 8.42 10.22
N THR A 497 9.66 7.87 11.40
CA THR A 497 10.98 7.90 12.06
C THR A 497 11.34 6.54 12.67
N GLY A 498 12.52 6.44 13.29
CA GLY A 498 12.92 5.28 14.10
C GLY A 498 12.33 5.26 15.52
N GLY A 499 11.60 6.31 15.94
CA GLY A 499 10.92 6.34 17.24
C GLY A 499 11.80 6.63 18.47
N GLY A 500 12.90 7.39 18.31
CA GLY A 500 13.70 7.88 19.43
C GLY A 500 13.75 9.40 19.57
N GLY A 501 14.67 9.87 20.40
CA GLY A 501 14.91 11.29 20.67
C GLY A 501 15.52 12.08 19.50
N GLY A 502 16.01 13.29 19.80
CA GLY A 502 16.74 14.15 18.85
C GLY A 502 15.90 14.54 17.63
N VAL A 503 16.45 14.34 16.43
CA VAL A 503 15.78 14.64 15.14
C VAL A 503 14.45 13.91 15.03
N MET A 504 14.39 12.64 15.46
CA MET A 504 13.21 11.81 15.29
C MET A 504 12.03 12.35 16.12
N ARG A 505 12.28 12.70 17.39
CA ARG A 505 11.27 13.33 18.25
C ARG A 505 10.85 14.71 17.74
N LEU A 506 11.80 15.56 17.37
CA LEU A 506 11.48 16.88 16.83
C LEU A 506 10.60 16.76 15.58
N ALA A 507 10.92 15.84 14.67
CA ALA A 507 10.15 15.65 13.44
C ALA A 507 8.71 15.19 13.72
N THR A 508 8.51 14.30 14.68
CA THR A 508 7.16 13.84 15.05
C THR A 508 6.36 14.93 15.79
N GLU A 509 6.98 15.69 16.70
CA GLU A 509 6.35 16.81 17.40
C GLU A 509 5.89 17.90 16.42
N GLN A 510 6.79 18.34 15.54
CA GLN A 510 6.48 19.38 14.55
C GLN A 510 5.43 18.91 13.52
N ALA A 511 5.50 17.65 13.09
CA ALA A 511 4.48 17.06 12.22
C ALA A 511 3.10 17.07 12.90
N ARG A 512 3.04 16.71 14.19
CA ARG A 512 1.79 16.70 14.97
C ARG A 512 1.18 18.08 15.11
N GLU A 513 1.99 19.11 15.37
CA GLU A 513 1.52 20.51 15.46
C GLU A 513 0.89 20.99 14.14
N LYS A 514 1.34 20.44 13.01
CA LYS A 514 0.77 20.70 11.67
C LYS A 514 -0.37 19.76 11.30
N GLY A 515 -0.81 18.93 12.23
CA GLY A 515 -1.89 17.95 12.05
C GLY A 515 -1.52 16.78 11.15
N ALA A 516 -0.25 16.59 10.78
CA ALA A 516 0.22 15.45 10.01
C ALA A 516 0.19 14.15 10.85
N LEU A 517 0.10 13.00 10.18
CA LEU A 517 0.23 11.71 10.86
C LEU A 517 1.66 11.52 11.35
N THR A 518 1.81 11.03 12.56
CA THR A 518 3.13 10.69 13.14
C THR A 518 3.32 9.19 13.17
N GLY A 519 4.52 8.69 12.85
CA GLY A 519 4.78 7.27 12.90
C GLY A 519 6.22 6.87 13.20
N ALA A 520 6.37 5.62 13.62
CA ALA A 520 7.64 5.06 14.06
C ALA A 520 7.80 3.57 13.74
N CYS A 521 9.01 3.18 13.35
CA CYS A 521 9.45 1.79 13.32
C CYS A 521 10.40 1.53 14.49
N PHE A 522 9.86 1.06 15.61
CA PHE A 522 10.60 0.84 16.85
C PHE A 522 11.49 -0.41 16.76
N LEU A 523 12.71 -0.31 17.26
CA LEU A 523 13.63 -1.44 17.41
C LEU A 523 13.89 -1.68 18.90
N GLU A 524 13.87 -2.94 19.32
CA GLU A 524 14.26 -3.35 20.67
C GLU A 524 15.73 -3.01 20.89
N LEU A 525 15.98 -2.02 21.73
CA LEU A 525 17.32 -1.54 22.09
C LEU A 525 17.31 -1.13 23.56
N GLU A 526 18.28 -1.61 24.34
CA GLU A 526 18.41 -1.23 25.75
C GLU A 526 18.71 0.27 25.93
N ALA A 527 19.52 0.83 25.02
CA ALA A 527 19.98 2.22 25.11
C ALA A 527 18.95 3.26 24.64
N GLN A 528 17.85 2.84 24.00
CA GLN A 528 16.88 3.74 23.39
C GLN A 528 15.47 3.19 23.58
N PRO A 529 14.81 3.48 24.73
CA PRO A 529 13.44 3.07 24.95
C PRO A 529 12.52 3.72 23.91
N PRO A 530 11.47 3.02 23.46
CA PRO A 530 10.53 3.58 22.49
C PRO A 530 9.77 4.77 23.09
N GLU A 531 9.81 5.92 22.42
CA GLU A 531 8.91 7.03 22.74
C GLU A 531 7.53 6.75 22.13
N ILE A 532 6.66 6.12 22.92
CA ILE A 532 5.34 5.70 22.46
C ILE A 532 4.38 6.90 22.46
N GLY A 533 3.54 7.00 21.42
CA GLY A 533 2.59 8.11 21.26
C GLY A 533 2.41 8.61 19.83
N VAL A 534 2.81 7.82 18.84
CA VAL A 534 2.61 8.10 17.41
C VAL A 534 1.28 7.55 16.90
N ASP A 535 0.81 8.03 15.76
CA ASP A 535 -0.47 7.63 15.15
C ASP A 535 -0.42 6.24 14.49
N PHE A 536 0.73 5.89 13.91
CA PHE A 536 0.97 4.58 13.30
C PHE A 536 2.36 4.06 13.65
N PHE A 537 2.49 2.77 13.96
CA PHE A 537 3.80 2.23 14.32
C PHE A 537 3.93 0.75 13.99
N ASN A 538 5.18 0.29 13.98
CA ASN A 538 5.46 -1.13 14.07
C ASN A 538 6.70 -1.37 14.93
N THR A 539 6.90 -2.60 15.40
CA THR A 539 7.90 -2.95 16.40
C THR A 539 8.70 -4.16 15.95
N PHE A 540 10.00 -4.14 16.25
CA PHE A 540 10.94 -5.15 15.78
C PHE A 540 11.90 -5.51 16.90
N GLN A 541 12.15 -6.81 17.08
CA GLN A 541 13.22 -7.29 17.96
C GLN A 541 14.59 -6.88 17.41
N GLU A 542 15.59 -6.84 18.29
CA GLU A 542 16.97 -6.43 17.94
C GLU A 542 17.53 -7.25 16.76
N THR A 543 17.30 -8.57 16.80
CA THR A 543 17.69 -9.53 15.76
C THR A 543 17.03 -9.28 14.40
N SER A 544 16.02 -8.41 14.36
CA SER A 544 15.26 -8.01 13.18
C SER A 544 15.64 -6.62 12.65
N ARG A 545 16.77 -6.02 13.09
CA ARG A 545 17.25 -4.69 12.64
C ARG A 545 17.21 -4.52 11.11
N HIS A 546 17.85 -5.40 10.34
CA HIS A 546 17.87 -5.27 8.87
C HIS A 546 16.49 -5.50 8.24
N PHE A 547 15.65 -6.32 8.89
CA PHE A 547 14.27 -6.55 8.46
C PHE A 547 13.41 -5.29 8.65
N ARG A 548 13.60 -4.56 9.77
CA ARG A 548 12.96 -3.26 10.05
C ARG A 548 13.21 -2.24 8.94
N GLN A 549 14.41 -2.19 8.37
CA GLN A 549 14.74 -1.16 7.37
C GLN A 549 13.83 -1.21 6.15
N LYS A 550 13.33 -2.40 5.78
CA LYS A 550 12.34 -2.55 4.71
C LYS A 550 11.05 -1.78 5.00
N TRP A 551 10.63 -1.66 6.25
CA TRP A 551 9.42 -0.93 6.60
C TRP A 551 9.49 0.56 6.27
N PHE A 552 10.69 1.14 6.13
CA PHE A 552 10.85 2.52 5.69
C PHE A 552 10.57 2.72 4.20
N GLU A 553 10.52 1.65 3.38
CA GLU A 553 10.15 1.71 1.95
C GLU A 553 8.71 2.24 1.74
N VAL A 554 7.87 2.29 2.80
CA VAL A 554 6.57 2.99 2.73
C VAL A 554 6.70 4.49 2.55
N ALA A 555 7.85 5.08 2.91
CA ALA A 555 8.09 6.50 2.72
C ALA A 555 8.17 6.87 1.23
N ASP A 556 7.62 8.02 0.88
CA ASP A 556 7.67 8.59 -0.46
C ASP A 556 8.94 9.42 -0.66
N PHE A 557 9.43 10.05 0.40
CA PHE A 557 10.61 10.89 0.37
C PHE A 557 11.50 10.65 1.59
N CYS A 558 12.81 10.77 1.40
CA CYS A 558 13.80 10.62 2.47
C CYS A 558 14.49 11.96 2.74
N ILE A 559 14.49 12.34 4.01
CA ILE A 559 15.20 13.51 4.53
C ILE A 559 16.22 13.02 5.55
N PHE A 560 17.50 13.23 5.24
CA PHE A 560 18.63 12.91 6.10
C PHE A 560 19.10 14.19 6.78
N ASN A 561 19.10 14.18 8.10
CA ASN A 561 19.63 15.24 8.94
C ASN A 561 20.94 14.78 9.58
N THR A 562 21.65 15.71 10.20
CA THR A 562 22.87 15.41 10.97
C THR A 562 22.62 14.24 11.93
N GLY A 563 23.48 13.21 11.82
CA GLY A 563 23.30 11.96 12.53
C GLY A 563 24.52 11.05 12.42
N GLY A 564 24.55 10.01 13.26
CA GLY A 564 25.69 9.09 13.37
C GLY A 564 25.60 7.88 12.44
N VAL A 565 26.21 6.77 12.86
CA VAL A 565 26.30 5.53 12.05
C VAL A 565 24.95 4.91 11.69
N GLY A 566 23.92 5.09 12.52
CA GLY A 566 22.56 4.65 12.19
C GLY A 566 21.99 5.43 11.00
N THR A 567 22.17 6.76 10.98
CA THR A 567 21.77 7.58 9.82
C THR A 567 22.58 7.24 8.58
N LEU A 568 23.88 6.95 8.73
CA LEU A 568 24.73 6.52 7.62
C LEU A 568 24.30 5.18 7.02
N GLU A 569 23.87 4.22 7.85
CA GLU A 569 23.28 2.96 7.38
C GLU A 569 22.05 3.23 6.49
N GLU A 570 21.13 4.08 6.96
CA GLU A 570 19.91 4.43 6.21
C GLU A 570 20.25 5.12 4.88
N ILE A 571 21.22 6.04 4.89
CA ILE A 571 21.72 6.67 3.66
C ILE A 571 22.20 5.61 2.66
N GLY A 572 23.01 4.65 3.12
CA GLY A 572 23.52 3.58 2.27
C GLY A 572 22.41 2.69 1.70
N ILE A 573 21.45 2.29 2.52
CA ILE A 573 20.29 1.48 2.12
C ILE A 573 19.46 2.24 1.09
N GLU A 574 19.12 3.50 1.36
CA GLU A 574 18.19 4.25 0.51
C GLU A 574 18.83 4.67 -0.82
N LEU A 575 20.12 5.02 -0.85
CA LEU A 575 20.84 5.22 -2.11
C LEU A 575 20.92 3.93 -2.94
N CYS A 576 21.04 2.76 -2.30
CA CYS A 576 20.94 1.48 -3.00
C CYS A 576 19.51 1.24 -3.51
N ASN A 577 18.48 1.54 -2.73
CA ASN A 577 17.08 1.44 -3.15
C ASN A 577 16.79 2.30 -4.38
N LEU A 578 17.32 3.52 -4.42
CA LEU A 578 17.26 4.40 -5.59
C LEU A 578 17.95 3.76 -6.80
N LYS A 579 19.20 3.30 -6.63
CA LYS A 579 20.00 2.68 -7.71
C LYS A 579 19.33 1.45 -8.30
N LEU A 580 18.76 0.59 -7.45
CA LEU A 580 18.17 -0.69 -7.82
C LEU A 580 16.74 -0.58 -8.36
N GLY A 581 16.14 0.63 -8.34
CA GLY A 581 14.74 0.84 -8.73
C GLY A 581 13.74 0.23 -7.75
N ILE A 582 14.16 -0.04 -6.51
CA ILE A 582 13.24 -0.41 -5.41
C ILE A 582 12.40 0.81 -5.05
N ARG A 583 13.04 1.98 -4.94
CA ARG A 583 12.35 3.26 -4.87
C ARG A 583 12.31 3.93 -6.24
N PRO A 584 11.22 4.67 -6.55
CA PRO A 584 11.18 5.50 -7.74
C PRO A 584 12.27 6.58 -7.66
N ARG A 585 12.61 7.17 -8.82
CA ARG A 585 13.53 8.30 -8.86
C ARG A 585 12.82 9.54 -8.29
N VAL A 586 13.04 9.81 -7.01
CA VAL A 586 12.48 10.90 -6.21
C VAL A 586 13.60 11.68 -5.51
N PRO A 587 13.35 12.90 -4.99
CA PRO A 587 14.33 13.66 -4.21
C PRO A 587 14.83 12.96 -2.94
N TYR A 588 16.15 13.05 -2.71
CA TYR A 588 16.87 12.67 -1.50
C TYR A 588 17.52 13.93 -0.94
N VAL A 589 17.12 14.33 0.26
CA VAL A 589 17.55 15.61 0.85
C VAL A 589 18.47 15.36 2.02
N PHE A 590 19.61 16.05 2.02
CA PHE A 590 20.60 16.04 3.08
C PHE A 590 20.67 17.45 3.68
N MET A 591 20.13 17.60 4.89
CA MET A 591 20.14 18.84 5.65
C MET A 591 21.44 18.97 6.44
N ASP A 592 22.05 20.16 6.45
CA ASP A 592 23.41 20.44 6.95
C ASP A 592 24.49 20.15 5.89
N ARG A 593 24.60 21.08 4.92
CA ARG A 593 25.49 20.93 3.76
C ARG A 593 26.95 20.77 4.18
N ALA A 594 27.37 21.51 5.21
CA ALA A 594 28.75 21.46 5.70
C ALA A 594 29.06 20.08 6.30
N TYR A 595 28.18 19.56 7.16
CA TYR A 595 28.33 18.22 7.75
C TYR A 595 28.43 17.12 6.70
N PHE A 596 27.60 17.18 5.65
CA PHE A 596 27.55 16.17 4.60
C PHE A 596 28.53 16.38 3.44
N SER A 597 29.37 17.42 3.44
CA SER A 597 30.32 17.68 2.35
C SER A 597 31.23 16.48 2.04
N PRO A 598 31.83 15.77 3.02
CA PRO A 598 32.66 14.60 2.73
C PRO A 598 31.89 13.48 2.04
N LEU A 599 30.61 13.27 2.40
CA LEU A 599 29.75 12.27 1.74
C LEU A 599 29.45 12.69 0.29
N ARG A 600 29.13 13.97 0.06
CA ARG A 600 28.93 14.49 -1.30
C ARG A 600 30.15 14.23 -2.19
N ASP A 601 31.35 14.53 -1.67
CA ASP A 601 32.60 14.35 -2.41
C ASP A 601 32.89 12.86 -2.65
N GLN A 602 32.52 11.98 -1.69
CA GLN A 602 32.59 10.54 -1.87
C GLN A 602 31.63 10.04 -2.96
N LEU A 603 30.38 10.53 -3.00
CA LEU A 603 29.42 10.17 -4.04
C LEU A 603 29.89 10.61 -5.43
N ALA A 604 30.47 11.82 -5.54
CA ALA A 604 31.07 12.30 -6.78
C ALA A 604 32.19 11.36 -7.25
N ARG A 605 33.11 10.99 -6.35
CA ARG A 605 34.16 10.00 -6.66
C ARG A 605 33.60 8.66 -7.11
N MET A 606 32.56 8.15 -6.46
CA MET A 606 31.91 6.90 -6.88
C MET A 606 31.36 6.98 -8.30
N VAL A 607 30.85 8.15 -8.72
CA VAL A 607 30.38 8.38 -10.09
C VAL A 607 31.54 8.44 -11.06
N ASP A 608 32.59 9.20 -10.75
CA ASP A 608 33.79 9.35 -11.58
C ASP A 608 34.49 8.01 -11.82
N GLU A 609 34.60 7.19 -10.77
CA GLU A 609 35.16 5.83 -10.83
C GLU A 609 34.18 4.77 -11.36
N LYS A 610 32.99 5.19 -11.83
CA LYS A 610 31.94 4.31 -12.38
C LYS A 610 31.45 3.22 -11.42
N ARG A 611 31.52 3.48 -10.11
CA ARG A 611 30.95 2.64 -9.03
C ARG A 611 29.49 2.97 -8.73
N ALA A 612 29.06 4.17 -9.07
CA ALA A 612 27.66 4.62 -9.07
C ALA A 612 27.30 5.24 -10.43
N PRO A 613 26.04 5.13 -10.90
CA PRO A 613 25.61 5.80 -12.11
C PRO A 613 25.42 7.30 -11.88
N ALA A 614 25.88 8.12 -12.83
CA ALA A 614 25.86 9.59 -12.70
C ALA A 614 24.47 10.18 -12.45
N TRP A 615 23.42 9.60 -13.08
CA TRP A 615 22.04 10.07 -12.93
C TRP A 615 21.54 10.07 -11.48
N MET A 616 22.15 9.31 -10.56
CA MET A 616 21.74 9.33 -9.16
C MET A 616 21.95 10.69 -8.51
N LEU A 617 23.01 11.42 -8.88
CA LEU A 617 23.30 12.74 -8.33
C LEU A 617 22.21 13.76 -8.69
N ASP A 618 21.48 13.55 -9.80
CA ASP A 618 20.35 14.38 -10.18
C ASP A 618 19.21 14.37 -9.15
N TYR A 619 19.17 13.38 -8.27
CA TYR A 619 18.12 13.17 -7.27
C TYR A 619 18.60 13.45 -5.85
N VAL A 620 19.85 13.89 -5.67
CA VAL A 620 20.43 14.19 -4.36
C VAL A 620 20.62 15.70 -4.20
N LEU A 621 20.17 16.24 -3.07
CA LEU A 621 20.36 17.64 -2.70
C LEU A 621 21.02 17.75 -1.32
N PHE A 622 22.13 18.50 -1.24
CA PHE A 622 22.77 18.90 0.02
C PHE A 622 22.51 20.40 0.27
N THR A 623 21.78 20.73 1.34
CA THR A 623 21.35 22.12 1.57
C THR A 623 21.18 22.46 3.06
N ASP A 624 21.22 23.75 3.35
CA ASP A 624 20.85 24.34 4.64
C ASP A 624 19.52 25.10 4.55
N ASP A 625 18.97 25.25 3.34
CA ASP A 625 17.82 26.09 3.03
C ASP A 625 16.58 25.24 2.67
N PRO A 626 15.56 25.23 3.53
CA PRO A 626 14.27 24.61 3.23
C PRO A 626 13.58 25.10 1.94
N ASP A 627 13.85 26.32 1.46
CA ASP A 627 13.30 26.81 0.19
C ASP A 627 13.94 26.13 -1.03
N GLU A 628 15.24 25.86 -0.98
CA GLU A 628 15.95 25.09 -2.02
C GLU A 628 15.35 23.67 -2.15
N VAL A 629 14.93 23.07 -1.03
CA VAL A 629 14.25 21.77 -1.03
C VAL A 629 12.95 21.82 -1.82
N LEU A 630 12.11 22.84 -1.61
CA LEU A 630 10.85 22.97 -2.35
C LEU A 630 11.08 23.16 -3.86
N GLN A 631 12.05 23.99 -4.24
CA GLN A 631 12.40 24.19 -5.65
C GLN A 631 12.90 22.89 -6.27
N PHE A 632 13.70 22.13 -5.52
CA PHE A 632 14.19 20.82 -5.96
C PHE A 632 13.06 19.83 -6.17
N TYR A 633 12.08 19.76 -5.25
CA TYR A 633 10.90 18.93 -5.38
C TYR A 633 10.08 19.34 -6.60
N ARG A 634 9.75 20.62 -6.78
CA ARG A 634 9.02 21.09 -7.97
C ARG A 634 9.71 20.69 -9.28
N ARG A 635 11.03 20.86 -9.35
CA ARG A 635 11.82 20.51 -10.54
C ARG A 635 11.84 19.01 -10.82
N LYS A 636 12.00 18.17 -9.79
CA LYS A 636 12.17 16.72 -9.96
C LYS A 636 10.85 15.97 -10.05
N LEU A 637 9.81 16.48 -9.40
CA LEU A 637 8.47 15.91 -9.46
C LEU A 637 7.67 16.44 -10.65
N GLN A 638 7.96 17.63 -11.20
CA GLN A 638 7.23 18.19 -12.36
C GLN A 638 5.70 18.21 -12.18
N VAL A 639 5.24 18.58 -10.97
CA VAL A 639 3.82 18.67 -10.60
C VAL A 639 3.42 20.07 -10.17
N LEU A 640 2.13 20.39 -10.29
CA LEU A 640 1.49 21.61 -9.77
C LEU A 640 1.17 21.53 -8.27
#